data_AF-E6MDD2-F1
#
_entry.id   AF-E6MDD2-F1
#
_cell.length_a   1.000
_cell.length_b   1.000
_cell.length_c   1.000
_cell.angle_alpha   90.00
_cell.angle_beta   90.00
_cell.angle_gamma   90.00
#
_symmetry.space_group_name_H-M   'P 1'
#
loop_
_entity.id
_entity.type
_entity.pdbx_description
1 polymer ?
#
loop_
_entity_poly.entity_id
_entity_poly.type
_entity_poly.pdbx_seq_one_letter_code
_entity_poly.pdbx_strand_id
1 'polypeptide(L)'
;MAQKKSGETFDHLVKNGGPFVYFASLQDLRGSEMVGGKAGSKNAALFATDWDLVIVDEAHEGTQTELAQNVLDQVVRPDATKVLELSGTPFNLLDQYEEEQVFTWDYVMEQQAKVDWEKKHTDLPNPYAGLPKVSMFTFEMSRQFKDALFQNDDKRAFNFKAFFEVNVAGRFVHEAKVKQFLDNITTPDAATNYPFSAPAFRERLRHTLWILPGVKEACALAALLTAHPVFGMDYKIVNVVAQGDNGGVASESDVAQVKAAMGDDPAVTKTITLTVRKLTTGVTIAPWTGVLFLANTASAMQYLQAAFRAQTPYASETFGRKTRCYIFDFAPDRALTVMAEATRLNTGVGKRTSDAQREKMARLMNFLPIIGEGGHGMQPYQVDTLLSQIKRVYAEKAVKRGFDDDSLYSDELLMLKDGDLSAFNDLKAIVGTTKKDKRPMTIDVNHQGLSDEQYEKATGAEKKPKRERTAEEQAVIDQMNALKKQRRTMISILRGISIRIPLMLYGLDVPVGDSVSVTKFVDAVDDASWAEFMPAGVTKALFRKFTKYYDADVFIEAGRIIRRKVKALDDLSPIERAEALTPILATFCNPDKETVLTPWRAVNLQLGKTIGGLSFYDDAYEHQTVAGRPARHWIKTAVTDQVYRNDARILEINAKTGLYPLYAALSCFDEGQRRLAGPLPAAEQGRLWQQVLAKNIYVVAKTPMAAAIARRTLAGYHHWDTNIAYIDGLVAAARADVRDAAAKIEREFGKMKFDVVIGNPPYQEEVAKKETDNGQKRVTNIFHYFQILADKLAKDCTALIYPGGRWIQRSGKGMSKFGLEQINDPRLSKLIYFEDANDVFEQVEIPDGISIVLKKTGKTDKVFDYEFIKGGKSQCIKLTAPGEKILVLNPIEGKIAQKIDQFVEKNGLKYIADSKVINQKLFRIESDFVEKNPEKVKLLEENEVIDYSKNIKLFTNDKAGKTGRAKWYVVKREVIEHNANLIDEWKVTVSSANAGGQKRDNQISVMDNHSAFGRSRIALKVFKTQQEANNFLKYAKSKFIRFAFLLTDESLTSLGKEVPDILEYKDENAFIDFSRGVDQQLAKLLGLTEEETKYINNRVESLR
;
A
#
# COMPACT_ATOMS: atom_id res chain seq x y z
N MET A 1 -5.59 -44.09 -22.83
CA MET A 1 -4.95 -43.23 -21.80
C MET A 1 -3.45 -43.40 -21.93
N ALA A 2 -2.71 -42.31 -22.12
CA ALA A 2 -1.26 -42.36 -22.12
C ALA A 2 -0.69 -41.61 -20.93
N GLN A 3 0.18 -42.28 -20.18
CA GLN A 3 1.00 -41.69 -19.13
C GLN A 3 2.46 -41.77 -19.61
N LYS A 4 3.26 -40.71 -19.44
CA LYS A 4 4.64 -40.61 -19.98
C LYS A 4 5.57 -41.77 -19.56
N LYS A 5 5.20 -42.56 -18.53
CA LYS A 5 5.92 -43.75 -18.03
C LYS A 5 5.31 -45.11 -18.45
N SER A 6 4.12 -45.15 -19.06
CA SER A 6 3.39 -46.41 -19.34
C SER A 6 2.42 -46.38 -20.53
N GLY A 7 2.41 -45.34 -21.38
CA GLY A 7 1.51 -45.22 -22.53
C GLY A 7 2.14 -44.69 -23.82
N GLU A 8 1.33 -44.56 -24.88
CA GLU A 8 1.75 -44.09 -26.21
C GLU A 8 2.34 -42.67 -26.19
N THR A 9 3.25 -42.37 -27.13
CA THR A 9 3.88 -41.05 -27.23
C THR A 9 2.90 -39.99 -27.75
N PHE A 10 3.06 -38.73 -27.31
CA PHE A 10 2.18 -37.62 -27.70
C PHE A 10 2.09 -37.47 -29.23
N ASP A 11 3.23 -37.55 -29.93
CA ASP A 11 3.29 -37.43 -31.39
C ASP A 11 2.53 -38.55 -32.12
N HIS A 12 2.39 -39.73 -31.51
CA HIS A 12 1.61 -40.84 -32.05
C HIS A 12 0.10 -40.61 -31.88
N LEU A 13 -0.31 -40.06 -30.72
CA LEU A 13 -1.71 -39.73 -30.44
C LEU A 13 -2.25 -38.66 -31.40
N VAL A 14 -1.45 -37.61 -31.64
CA VAL A 14 -1.81 -36.54 -32.58
C VAL A 14 -1.90 -37.08 -34.02
N LYS A 15 -1.01 -37.98 -34.41
CA LYS A 15 -1.02 -38.60 -35.76
C LYS A 15 -2.17 -39.58 -35.99
N ASN A 16 -2.63 -40.27 -34.94
CA ASN A 16 -3.73 -41.24 -35.05
C ASN A 16 -5.12 -40.61 -35.20
N GLY A 17 -5.27 -39.30 -34.91
CA GLY A 17 -6.48 -38.53 -35.18
C GLY A 17 -7.75 -38.95 -34.41
N GLY A 18 -7.63 -39.89 -33.46
CA GLY A 18 -8.73 -40.31 -32.57
C GLY A 18 -8.82 -39.46 -31.30
N PRO A 19 -9.93 -39.50 -30.56
CA PRO A 19 -10.07 -38.79 -29.29
C PRO A 19 -9.08 -39.34 -28.25
N PHE A 20 -8.32 -38.46 -27.60
CA PHE A 20 -7.33 -38.84 -26.60
C PHE A 20 -7.34 -37.93 -25.37
N VAL A 21 -6.75 -38.44 -24.27
CA VAL A 21 -6.53 -37.70 -23.02
C VAL A 21 -5.04 -37.77 -22.69
N TYR A 22 -4.45 -36.62 -22.38
CA TYR A 22 -3.03 -36.48 -22.08
C TYR A 22 -2.83 -35.85 -20.69
N PHE A 23 -1.95 -36.44 -19.89
CA PHE A 23 -1.61 -35.93 -18.56
C PHE A 23 -0.21 -35.31 -18.57
N ALA A 24 -0.11 -34.04 -18.18
CA ALA A 24 1.13 -33.29 -18.08
C ALA A 24 1.26 -32.64 -16.70
N SER A 25 2.47 -32.55 -16.16
CA SER A 25 2.72 -31.78 -14.94
C SER A 25 2.99 -30.32 -15.29
N LEU A 26 2.40 -29.38 -14.54
CA LEU A 26 2.57 -27.95 -14.79
C LEU A 26 4.03 -27.50 -14.60
N GLN A 27 4.80 -28.15 -13.73
CA GLN A 27 6.24 -27.90 -13.57
C GLN A 27 7.05 -28.24 -14.83
N ASP A 28 6.72 -29.36 -15.51
CA ASP A 28 7.36 -29.75 -16.78
C ASP A 28 7.02 -28.76 -17.89
N LEU A 29 5.78 -28.27 -17.94
CA LEU A 29 5.34 -27.29 -18.95
C LEU A 29 6.01 -25.92 -18.76
N ARG A 30 6.09 -25.42 -17.53
CA ARG A 30 6.76 -24.14 -17.19
C ARG A 30 8.26 -24.13 -17.49
N GLY A 31 8.89 -25.30 -17.58
CA GLY A 31 10.30 -25.43 -17.93
C GLY A 31 10.63 -25.08 -19.38
N SER A 32 9.62 -25.06 -20.26
CA SER A 32 9.80 -24.80 -21.69
C SER A 32 10.17 -23.34 -21.99
N GLU A 33 11.11 -23.13 -22.91
CA GLU A 33 11.48 -21.80 -23.41
C GLU A 33 10.29 -21.06 -24.04
N MET A 34 9.32 -21.78 -24.62
CA MET A 34 8.13 -21.18 -25.26
C MET A 34 7.23 -20.41 -24.28
N VAL A 35 7.38 -20.64 -22.98
CA VAL A 35 6.61 -19.97 -21.92
C VAL A 35 7.49 -19.17 -20.95
N GLY A 36 8.79 -19.00 -21.28
CA GLY A 36 9.77 -18.25 -20.48
C GLY A 36 10.62 -19.10 -19.52
N GLY A 37 10.58 -20.42 -19.62
CA GLY A 37 11.38 -21.36 -18.83
C GLY A 37 12.84 -21.49 -19.29
N LYS A 38 13.70 -22.04 -18.43
CA LYS A 38 15.16 -22.16 -18.67
C LYS A 38 15.63 -23.57 -19.04
N ALA A 39 14.72 -24.52 -19.28
CA ALA A 39 15.04 -25.95 -19.45
C ALA A 39 15.07 -26.44 -20.91
N GLY A 40 15.11 -25.51 -21.88
CA GLY A 40 15.20 -25.78 -23.32
C GLY A 40 13.84 -25.84 -24.05
N SER A 41 13.87 -25.99 -25.38
CA SER A 41 12.69 -26.17 -26.23
C SER A 41 12.10 -27.57 -26.09
N LYS A 42 11.21 -27.74 -25.10
CA LYS A 42 10.45 -28.97 -24.84
C LYS A 42 8.95 -28.70 -24.97
N ASN A 43 8.16 -29.75 -25.24
CA ASN A 43 6.70 -29.72 -25.32
C ASN A 43 6.10 -28.87 -26.47
N ALA A 44 6.89 -28.55 -27.51
CA ALA A 44 6.42 -27.74 -28.65
C ALA A 44 5.20 -28.33 -29.37
N ALA A 45 5.16 -29.66 -29.56
CA ALA A 45 4.01 -30.34 -30.17
C ALA A 45 2.72 -30.18 -29.33
N LEU A 46 2.85 -30.13 -28.00
CA LEU A 46 1.72 -29.96 -27.08
C LEU A 46 1.12 -28.56 -27.17
N PHE A 47 1.97 -27.52 -27.27
CA PHE A 47 1.53 -26.14 -27.46
C PHE A 47 0.97 -25.86 -28.86
N ALA A 48 1.39 -26.64 -29.87
CA ALA A 48 0.87 -26.53 -31.24
C ALA A 48 -0.46 -27.28 -31.46
N THR A 49 -0.92 -28.05 -30.48
CA THR A 49 -2.15 -28.85 -30.59
C THR A 49 -3.36 -28.05 -30.11
N ASP A 50 -4.48 -28.17 -30.82
CA ASP A 50 -5.74 -27.53 -30.45
C ASP A 50 -6.52 -28.40 -29.46
N TRP A 51 -6.71 -27.87 -28.25
CA TRP A 51 -7.39 -28.57 -27.16
C TRP A 51 -8.86 -28.17 -27.08
N ASP A 52 -9.76 -29.16 -27.06
CA ASP A 52 -11.19 -28.93 -26.82
C ASP A 52 -11.50 -28.63 -25.34
N LEU A 53 -10.76 -29.28 -24.43
CA LEU A 53 -10.92 -29.17 -22.97
C LEU A 53 -9.57 -29.24 -22.27
N VAL A 54 -9.30 -28.26 -21.41
CA VAL A 54 -8.15 -28.22 -20.50
C VAL A 54 -8.67 -28.36 -19.08
N ILE A 55 -8.21 -29.40 -18.37
CA ILE A 55 -8.51 -29.61 -16.96
C ILE A 55 -7.26 -29.30 -16.14
N VAL A 56 -7.35 -28.35 -15.23
CA VAL A 56 -6.28 -28.02 -14.28
C VAL A 56 -6.64 -28.61 -12.93
N ASP A 57 -5.94 -29.67 -12.55
CA ASP A 57 -6.07 -30.26 -11.21
C ASP A 57 -5.22 -29.51 -10.19
N GLU A 58 -5.67 -29.43 -8.94
CA GLU A 58 -5.07 -28.65 -7.86
C GLU A 58 -4.74 -27.19 -8.25
N ALA A 59 -5.67 -26.52 -8.95
CA ALA A 59 -5.43 -25.20 -9.57
C ALA A 59 -4.89 -24.13 -8.60
N HIS A 60 -5.19 -24.24 -7.30
CA HIS A 60 -4.73 -23.30 -6.28
C HIS A 60 -3.22 -23.34 -6.01
N GLU A 61 -2.51 -24.41 -6.39
CA GLU A 61 -1.06 -24.61 -6.15
C GLU A 61 -0.16 -24.04 -7.28
N GLY A 62 -0.69 -23.19 -8.18
CA GLY A 62 0.21 -22.34 -8.98
C GLY A 62 -0.24 -21.80 -10.32
N THR A 63 -1.53 -21.72 -10.64
CA THR A 63 -1.98 -21.02 -11.87
C THR A 63 -1.64 -19.52 -11.88
N GLN A 64 -1.40 -18.91 -10.71
CA GLN A 64 -1.18 -17.46 -10.57
C GLN A 64 0.24 -16.96 -10.89
N THR A 65 1.19 -17.85 -11.17
CA THR A 65 2.55 -17.41 -11.52
C THR A 65 2.61 -16.99 -12.99
N GLU A 66 3.40 -15.98 -13.33
CA GLU A 66 3.54 -15.48 -14.71
C GLU A 66 3.85 -16.61 -15.71
N LEU A 67 4.73 -17.55 -15.33
CA LEU A 67 5.06 -18.73 -16.13
C LEU A 67 3.88 -19.71 -16.30
N ALA A 68 3.01 -19.85 -15.29
CA ALA A 68 1.82 -20.69 -15.40
C ALA A 68 0.76 -20.06 -16.29
N GLN A 69 0.60 -18.74 -16.20
CA GLN A 69 -0.30 -18.00 -17.07
C GLN A 69 0.16 -18.09 -18.53
N ASN A 70 1.46 -17.96 -18.78
CA ASN A 70 2.03 -18.17 -20.11
C ASN A 70 1.76 -19.59 -20.66
N VAL A 71 1.77 -20.63 -19.80
CA VAL A 71 1.40 -21.99 -20.21
C VAL A 71 -0.08 -22.04 -20.63
N LEU A 72 -0.98 -21.46 -19.84
CA LEU A 72 -2.41 -21.43 -20.15
C LEU A 72 -2.68 -20.63 -21.43
N ASP A 73 -2.02 -19.49 -21.63
CA ASP A 73 -2.18 -18.65 -22.82
C ASP A 73 -1.71 -19.36 -24.12
N GLN A 74 -0.83 -20.36 -24.02
CA GLN A 74 -0.38 -21.16 -25.16
C GLN A 74 -1.30 -22.36 -25.46
N VAL A 75 -1.99 -22.92 -24.46
CA VAL A 75 -2.84 -24.13 -24.64
C VAL A 75 -4.33 -23.83 -24.70
N VAL A 76 -4.77 -22.67 -24.21
CA VAL A 76 -6.18 -22.25 -24.18
C VAL A 76 -6.44 -21.25 -25.29
N ARG A 77 -7.30 -21.61 -26.25
CA ARG A 77 -7.82 -20.68 -27.25
C ARG A 77 -9.16 -20.09 -26.76
N PRO A 78 -9.31 -18.76 -26.61
CA PRO A 78 -10.50 -18.14 -25.99
C PRO A 78 -11.85 -18.57 -26.56
N ASP A 79 -11.93 -18.85 -27.87
CA ASP A 79 -13.18 -19.16 -28.56
C ASP A 79 -13.39 -20.66 -28.85
N ALA A 80 -12.39 -21.51 -28.58
CA ALA A 80 -12.41 -22.92 -28.97
C ALA A 80 -12.18 -23.91 -27.81
N THR A 81 -11.47 -23.50 -26.76
CA THR A 81 -11.07 -24.38 -25.66
C THR A 81 -11.93 -24.13 -24.42
N LYS A 82 -12.52 -25.19 -23.85
CA LYS A 82 -13.17 -25.13 -22.54
C LYS A 82 -12.13 -25.35 -21.43
N VAL A 83 -12.26 -24.63 -20.32
CA VAL A 83 -11.35 -24.78 -19.17
C VAL A 83 -12.15 -25.20 -17.94
N LEU A 84 -11.66 -26.23 -17.25
CA LEU A 84 -12.22 -26.70 -15.98
C LEU A 84 -11.10 -26.74 -14.93
N GLU A 85 -11.22 -25.93 -13.88
CA GLU A 85 -10.29 -25.93 -12.77
C GLU A 85 -10.86 -26.73 -11.60
N LEU A 86 -10.10 -27.73 -11.13
CA LEU A 86 -10.44 -28.54 -9.98
C LEU A 86 -9.54 -28.13 -8.81
N SER A 87 -10.16 -27.95 -7.64
CA SER A 87 -9.44 -27.47 -6.47
C SER A 87 -10.13 -27.93 -5.18
N GLY A 88 -9.40 -28.67 -4.35
CA GLY A 88 -9.88 -29.04 -3.01
C GLY A 88 -9.85 -27.88 -2.01
N THR A 89 -9.12 -26.79 -2.30
CA THR A 89 -8.98 -25.62 -1.42
C THR A 89 -8.88 -24.31 -2.22
N PRO A 90 -9.99 -23.83 -2.83
CA PRO A 90 -9.96 -22.76 -3.82
C PRO A 90 -9.84 -21.33 -3.25
N PHE A 91 -9.47 -21.15 -1.96
CA PHE A 91 -9.53 -19.87 -1.25
C PHE A 91 -8.92 -18.67 -1.99
N ASN A 92 -7.82 -18.87 -2.71
CA ASN A 92 -7.09 -17.82 -3.44
C ASN A 92 -7.58 -17.63 -4.89
N LEU A 93 -8.44 -18.51 -5.39
CA LEU A 93 -8.96 -18.53 -6.76
C LEU A 93 -10.40 -18.00 -6.83
N LEU A 94 -11.21 -18.16 -5.78
CA LEU A 94 -12.63 -17.81 -5.80
C LEU A 94 -12.90 -16.37 -6.22
N ASP A 95 -12.08 -15.42 -5.77
CA ASP A 95 -12.26 -14.00 -6.07
C ASP A 95 -12.02 -13.68 -7.57
N GLN A 96 -11.46 -14.63 -8.34
CA GLN A 96 -11.17 -14.52 -9.78
C GLN A 96 -12.32 -15.03 -10.67
N TYR A 97 -13.27 -15.78 -10.09
CA TYR A 97 -14.41 -16.35 -10.80
C TYR A 97 -15.71 -15.64 -10.40
N GLU A 98 -16.64 -15.53 -11.33
CA GLU A 98 -18.01 -15.15 -11.00
C GLU A 98 -18.71 -16.33 -10.30
N GLU A 99 -19.62 -16.08 -9.36
CA GLU A 99 -20.24 -17.15 -8.54
C GLU A 99 -20.91 -18.24 -9.38
N GLU A 100 -21.44 -17.89 -10.55
CA GLU A 100 -22.07 -18.82 -11.49
C GLU A 100 -21.08 -19.80 -12.15
N GLN A 101 -19.80 -19.46 -12.17
CA GLN A 101 -18.72 -20.27 -12.72
C GLN A 101 -18.16 -21.25 -11.68
N VAL A 102 -18.53 -21.09 -10.41
CA VAL A 102 -18.03 -21.92 -9.31
C VAL A 102 -19.06 -22.99 -8.96
N PHE A 103 -18.66 -24.25 -9.12
CA PHE A 103 -19.42 -25.40 -8.61
C PHE A 103 -18.73 -25.96 -7.37
N THR A 104 -19.47 -26.11 -6.27
CA THR A 104 -18.95 -26.66 -5.01
C THR A 104 -19.57 -28.01 -4.68
N TRP A 105 -18.73 -28.95 -4.25
CA TRP A 105 -19.12 -30.20 -3.60
C TRP A 105 -18.31 -30.34 -2.32
N ASP A 106 -18.95 -30.14 -1.17
CA ASP A 106 -18.25 -30.06 0.11
C ASP A 106 -18.61 -31.22 1.05
N TYR A 107 -17.96 -31.25 2.22
CA TYR A 107 -18.18 -32.29 3.22
C TYR A 107 -19.64 -32.37 3.71
N VAL A 108 -20.35 -31.24 3.78
CA VAL A 108 -21.75 -31.22 4.23
C VAL A 108 -22.64 -31.87 3.18
N MET A 109 -22.46 -31.52 1.90
CA MET A 109 -23.15 -32.12 0.78
C MET A 109 -22.88 -33.62 0.68
N GLU A 110 -21.61 -34.03 0.87
CA GLU A 110 -21.20 -35.44 0.89
C GLU A 110 -21.93 -36.23 1.98
N GLN A 111 -21.90 -35.76 3.23
CA GLN A 111 -22.51 -36.47 4.35
C GLN A 111 -24.05 -36.45 4.26
N GLN A 112 -24.63 -35.38 3.72
CA GLN A 112 -26.06 -35.32 3.44
C GLN A 112 -26.45 -36.36 2.36
N ALA A 113 -25.71 -36.42 1.25
CA ALA A 113 -25.94 -37.40 0.19
C ALA A 113 -25.80 -38.84 0.70
N LYS A 114 -24.85 -39.09 1.60
CA LYS A 114 -24.68 -40.39 2.27
C LYS A 114 -25.93 -40.81 3.05
N VAL A 115 -26.51 -39.91 3.84
CA VAL A 115 -27.73 -40.17 4.62
C VAL A 115 -28.95 -40.29 3.72
N ASP A 116 -29.07 -39.42 2.72
CA ASP A 116 -30.22 -39.40 1.82
C ASP A 116 -30.25 -40.62 0.89
N TRP A 117 -29.10 -41.13 0.48
CA TRP A 117 -29.01 -42.34 -0.33
C TRP A 117 -29.57 -43.56 0.41
N GLU A 118 -29.19 -43.76 1.68
CA GLU A 118 -29.70 -44.84 2.53
C GLU A 118 -31.22 -44.76 2.71
N LYS A 119 -31.80 -43.56 2.73
CA LYS A 119 -33.25 -43.36 2.83
C LYS A 119 -33.98 -43.61 1.51
N LYS A 120 -33.37 -43.25 0.38
CA LYS A 120 -34.00 -43.30 -0.95
C LYS A 120 -33.82 -44.64 -1.67
N HIS A 121 -32.76 -45.38 -1.35
CA HIS A 121 -32.42 -46.64 -2.00
C HIS A 121 -32.09 -47.69 -0.93
N THR A 122 -33.12 -48.35 -0.40
CA THR A 122 -32.99 -49.33 0.70
C THR A 122 -32.29 -50.62 0.29
N ASP A 123 -32.33 -50.96 -0.99
CA ASP A 123 -31.90 -52.26 -1.51
C ASP A 123 -30.59 -52.18 -2.32
N LEU A 124 -29.99 -50.98 -2.43
CA LEU A 124 -28.74 -50.76 -3.17
C LEU A 124 -27.60 -50.36 -2.23
N PRO A 125 -26.36 -50.87 -2.44
CA PRO A 125 -25.20 -50.45 -1.67
C PRO A 125 -24.99 -48.94 -1.75
N ASN A 126 -24.84 -48.29 -0.60
CA ASN A 126 -24.59 -46.85 -0.55
C ASN A 126 -23.18 -46.52 -1.09
N PRO A 127 -23.06 -45.78 -2.22
CA PRO A 127 -21.76 -45.47 -2.82
C PRO A 127 -20.91 -44.55 -1.92
N TYR A 128 -21.52 -43.84 -0.97
CA TYR A 128 -20.86 -42.95 -0.01
C TYR A 128 -20.50 -43.65 1.30
N ALA A 129 -20.79 -44.96 1.44
CA ALA A 129 -20.62 -45.68 2.71
C ALA A 129 -19.15 -45.71 3.21
N GLY A 130 -18.19 -45.69 2.27
CA GLY A 130 -16.75 -45.69 2.55
C GLY A 130 -16.17 -44.35 3.02
N LEU A 131 -16.93 -43.26 2.97
CA LEU A 131 -16.46 -41.93 3.37
C LEU A 131 -16.63 -41.75 4.90
N PRO A 132 -15.54 -41.57 5.66
CA PRO A 132 -15.61 -41.49 7.12
C PRO A 132 -16.18 -40.15 7.61
N LYS A 133 -16.84 -40.19 8.77
CA LYS A 133 -17.27 -38.97 9.47
C LYS A 133 -16.08 -38.30 10.16
N VAL A 134 -15.88 -37.01 9.94
CA VAL A 134 -14.82 -36.20 10.55
C VAL A 134 -15.31 -35.65 11.89
N SER A 135 -14.45 -35.65 12.92
CA SER A 135 -14.71 -35.01 14.22
C SER A 135 -13.54 -34.11 14.60
N MET A 136 -13.82 -32.85 14.93
CA MET A 136 -12.79 -31.85 15.26
C MET A 136 -12.81 -31.54 16.75
N PHE A 137 -11.65 -31.66 17.39
CA PHE A 137 -11.43 -31.38 18.80
C PHE A 137 -10.46 -30.20 18.92
N THR A 138 -10.84 -29.21 19.71
CA THR A 138 -10.06 -28.00 19.94
C THR A 138 -9.71 -27.86 21.42
N PHE A 139 -8.44 -27.57 21.72
CA PHE A 139 -7.93 -27.48 23.10
C PHE A 139 -7.23 -26.13 23.34
N GLU A 140 -7.50 -25.48 24.47
CA GLU A 140 -6.96 -24.16 24.76
C GLU A 140 -5.62 -24.26 25.54
N MET A 141 -4.51 -24.36 24.80
CA MET A 141 -3.16 -24.48 25.40
C MET A 141 -2.78 -23.34 26.35
N SER A 142 -3.28 -22.13 26.10
CA SER A 142 -3.00 -20.93 26.90
C SER A 142 -3.51 -21.04 28.35
N ARG A 143 -4.50 -21.91 28.65
CA ARG A 143 -4.96 -22.13 30.04
C ARG A 143 -3.92 -22.86 30.89
N GLN A 144 -3.25 -23.84 30.29
CA GLN A 144 -2.27 -24.70 30.98
C GLN A 144 -0.87 -24.09 30.94
N PHE A 145 -0.52 -23.38 29.86
CA PHE A 145 0.77 -22.76 29.64
C PHE A 145 0.62 -21.24 29.56
N LYS A 146 0.52 -20.58 30.72
CA LYS A 146 0.22 -19.13 30.87
C LYS A 146 1.42 -18.20 30.67
N ASP A 147 2.59 -18.73 30.31
CA ASP A 147 3.79 -17.91 30.13
C ASP A 147 3.59 -16.91 28.99
N ALA A 148 3.95 -15.64 29.21
CA ALA A 148 3.84 -14.59 28.22
C ALA A 148 4.68 -14.90 26.96
N LEU A 149 5.75 -15.67 27.12
CA LEU A 149 6.62 -16.12 26.02
C LEU A 149 5.90 -17.03 24.99
N PHE A 150 4.82 -17.70 25.40
CA PHE A 150 4.04 -18.60 24.52
C PHE A 150 2.75 -17.97 23.99
N GLN A 151 2.59 -16.65 24.15
CA GLN A 151 1.43 -15.92 23.64
C GLN A 151 1.87 -15.01 22.50
N ASN A 152 1.12 -14.99 21.40
CA ASN A 152 1.32 -13.99 20.35
C ASN A 152 0.95 -12.59 20.85
N ASP A 153 1.40 -11.54 20.16
CA ASP A 153 1.27 -10.11 20.53
C ASP A 153 -0.17 -9.67 20.93
N ASP A 154 -1.20 -10.38 20.47
CA ASP A 154 -2.61 -10.13 20.80
C ASP A 154 -3.12 -10.89 22.06
N LYS A 155 -2.24 -11.53 22.84
CA LYS A 155 -2.48 -12.23 24.12
C LYS A 155 -3.59 -13.32 24.12
N ARG A 156 -3.87 -13.96 22.98
CA ARG A 156 -4.92 -15.01 22.87
C ARG A 156 -4.48 -16.29 22.15
N ALA A 157 -3.71 -16.17 21.07
CA ALA A 157 -3.23 -17.34 20.31
C ALA A 157 -1.91 -17.89 20.89
N PHE A 158 -1.86 -19.20 21.09
CA PHE A 158 -0.67 -19.92 21.55
C PHE A 158 0.41 -19.95 20.46
N ASN A 159 1.65 -19.63 20.83
CA ASN A 159 2.78 -19.56 19.91
C ASN A 159 3.56 -20.89 19.90
N PHE A 160 3.19 -21.79 18.98
CA PHE A 160 3.88 -23.08 18.85
C PHE A 160 5.35 -22.96 18.44
N LYS A 161 5.73 -21.88 17.74
CA LYS A 161 7.13 -21.68 17.32
C LYS A 161 8.02 -21.37 18.53
N ALA A 162 7.56 -20.53 19.45
CA ALA A 162 8.26 -20.28 20.72
C ALA A 162 8.21 -21.51 21.64
N PHE A 163 7.05 -22.17 21.74
CA PHE A 163 6.89 -23.34 22.61
C PHE A 163 7.82 -24.51 22.22
N PHE A 164 7.99 -24.75 20.92
CA PHE A 164 8.87 -25.79 20.39
C PHE A 164 10.27 -25.28 20.04
N GLU A 165 10.72 -24.13 20.54
CA GLU A 165 12.04 -23.58 20.21
C GLU A 165 13.17 -24.57 20.55
N VAL A 166 14.12 -24.73 19.63
CA VAL A 166 15.26 -25.67 19.74
C VAL A 166 16.58 -24.91 19.81
N ASN A 167 17.42 -25.28 20.77
CA ASN A 167 18.75 -24.69 20.95
C ASN A 167 19.77 -25.19 19.92
N VAL A 168 20.98 -24.62 19.95
CA VAL A 168 22.09 -24.97 19.03
C VAL A 168 22.48 -26.46 19.12
N ALA A 169 22.23 -27.11 20.27
CA ALA A 169 22.51 -28.53 20.49
C ALA A 169 21.37 -29.47 20.03
N GLY A 170 20.31 -28.95 19.39
CA GLY A 170 19.21 -29.76 18.87
C GLY A 170 18.20 -30.23 19.90
N ARG A 171 18.19 -29.64 21.11
CA ARG A 171 17.22 -29.94 22.19
C ARG A 171 16.25 -28.78 22.39
N PHE A 172 15.04 -29.08 22.87
CA PHE A 172 14.05 -28.03 23.18
C PHE A 172 14.56 -27.10 24.28
N VAL A 173 14.43 -25.79 24.07
CA VAL A 173 14.66 -24.77 25.11
C VAL A 173 13.71 -24.99 26.28
N HIS A 174 12.46 -25.37 25.99
CA HIS A 174 11.39 -25.63 26.96
C HIS A 174 11.05 -27.12 27.10
N GLU A 175 12.05 -28.00 27.08
CA GLU A 175 11.86 -29.47 27.06
C GLU A 175 10.92 -30.01 28.15
N ALA A 176 10.99 -29.49 29.38
CA ALA A 176 10.12 -29.89 30.48
C ALA A 176 8.64 -29.61 30.21
N LYS A 177 8.33 -28.48 29.54
CA LYS A 177 6.96 -28.11 29.16
C LYS A 177 6.44 -28.95 27.99
N VAL A 178 7.32 -29.31 27.06
CA VAL A 178 6.99 -30.22 25.96
C VAL A 178 6.71 -31.63 26.48
N LYS A 179 7.49 -32.13 27.45
CA LYS A 179 7.23 -33.40 28.14
C LYS A 179 5.88 -33.37 28.87
N GLN A 180 5.62 -32.31 29.63
CA GLN A 180 4.33 -32.10 30.30
C GLN A 180 3.16 -32.15 29.30
N PHE A 181 3.30 -31.56 28.11
CA PHE A 181 2.30 -31.66 27.05
C PHE A 181 2.06 -33.10 26.57
N LEU A 182 3.13 -33.88 26.35
CA LEU A 182 3.03 -35.29 25.97
C LEU A 182 2.36 -36.16 27.04
N ASP A 183 2.67 -35.88 28.32
CA ASP A 183 2.03 -36.53 29.46
C ASP A 183 0.53 -36.17 29.53
N ASN A 184 0.17 -34.89 29.33
CA ASN A 184 -1.22 -34.44 29.31
C ASN A 184 -2.03 -35.14 28.23
N ILE A 185 -1.49 -35.28 27.00
CA ILE A 185 -2.25 -35.90 25.91
C ILE A 185 -2.34 -37.44 26.01
N THR A 186 -1.55 -38.07 26.89
CA THR A 186 -1.52 -39.53 27.08
C THR A 186 -2.14 -39.99 28.40
N THR A 187 -2.33 -39.11 29.37
CA THR A 187 -2.93 -39.44 30.66
C THR A 187 -4.46 -39.37 30.58
N PRO A 188 -5.19 -40.41 31.03
CA PRO A 188 -6.65 -40.38 31.10
C PRO A 188 -7.16 -39.25 32.01
N ASP A 189 -7.96 -38.36 31.43
CA ASP A 189 -8.70 -37.33 32.17
C ASP A 189 -10.12 -37.23 31.60
N ALA A 190 -11.10 -37.48 32.48
CA ALA A 190 -12.52 -37.50 32.13
C ALA A 190 -13.05 -36.11 31.74
N ALA A 191 -12.37 -35.02 32.13
CA ALA A 191 -12.78 -33.66 31.79
C ALA A 191 -12.31 -33.22 30.38
N THR A 192 -11.12 -33.65 29.95
CA THR A 192 -10.44 -33.11 28.76
C THR A 192 -10.47 -34.03 27.54
N ASN A 193 -10.61 -35.36 27.68
CA ASN A 193 -10.70 -36.32 26.55
C ASN A 193 -9.60 -36.12 25.46
N TYR A 194 -8.35 -35.90 25.86
CA TYR A 194 -7.23 -35.69 24.94
C TYR A 194 -7.00 -36.86 23.95
N PRO A 195 -6.37 -36.62 22.79
CA PRO A 195 -6.30 -37.57 21.68
C PRO A 195 -5.74 -38.96 22.03
N PHE A 196 -4.77 -39.07 22.93
CA PHE A 196 -4.16 -40.36 23.30
C PHE A 196 -4.40 -40.73 24.77
N SER A 197 -5.32 -40.05 25.44
CA SER A 197 -5.57 -40.19 26.88
C SER A 197 -6.18 -41.55 27.23
N ALA A 198 -7.23 -41.96 26.51
CA ALA A 198 -7.94 -43.21 26.76
C ALA A 198 -7.45 -44.35 25.83
N PRO A 199 -7.40 -45.61 26.32
CA PRO A 199 -7.05 -46.77 25.50
C PRO A 199 -7.92 -46.90 24.23
N ALA A 200 -9.22 -46.61 24.34
CA ALA A 200 -10.15 -46.63 23.20
C ALA A 200 -9.80 -45.61 22.10
N PHE A 201 -9.19 -44.47 22.44
CA PHE A 201 -8.71 -43.52 21.43
C PHE A 201 -7.42 -44.01 20.79
N ARG A 202 -6.50 -44.61 21.53
CA ARG A 202 -5.25 -45.18 20.97
C ARG A 202 -5.52 -46.28 19.96
N GLU A 203 -6.56 -47.08 20.18
CA GLU A 203 -7.01 -48.11 19.23
C GLU A 203 -7.65 -47.53 17.96
N ARG A 204 -8.22 -46.32 18.04
CA ARG A 204 -8.79 -45.60 16.90
C ARG A 204 -7.76 -44.75 16.16
N LEU A 205 -6.77 -44.22 16.87
CA LEU A 205 -5.67 -43.40 16.36
C LEU A 205 -4.44 -44.25 16.09
N ARG A 206 -4.58 -45.27 15.21
CA ARG A 206 -3.47 -46.17 14.87
C ARG A 206 -2.41 -45.47 14.05
N HIS A 207 -2.84 -44.71 13.04
CA HIS A 207 -1.93 -43.93 12.19
C HIS A 207 -2.32 -42.46 12.25
N THR A 208 -1.39 -41.60 12.65
CA THR A 208 -1.63 -40.16 12.76
C THR A 208 -0.57 -39.32 12.08
N LEU A 209 -0.97 -38.16 11.59
CA LEU A 209 -0.10 -37.16 10.98
C LEU A 209 0.02 -35.94 11.90
N TRP A 210 1.24 -35.56 12.29
CA TRP A 210 1.49 -34.43 13.19
C TRP A 210 2.25 -33.35 12.43
N ILE A 211 1.73 -32.12 12.48
CA ILE A 211 2.24 -30.98 11.73
C ILE A 211 2.98 -30.03 12.66
N LEU A 212 4.28 -29.82 12.40
CA LEU A 212 5.20 -29.10 13.28
C LEU A 212 5.69 -27.78 12.68
N PRO A 213 6.19 -26.82 13.51
CA PRO A 213 6.60 -25.49 13.05
C PRO A 213 7.83 -25.49 12.12
N GLY A 214 8.74 -26.45 12.31
CA GLY A 214 10.03 -26.49 11.61
C GLY A 214 10.75 -27.83 11.74
N VAL A 215 11.81 -28.00 10.94
CA VAL A 215 12.55 -29.28 10.81
C VAL A 215 13.29 -29.63 12.10
N LYS A 216 13.90 -28.64 12.75
CA LYS A 216 14.66 -28.85 14.00
C LYS A 216 13.72 -29.31 15.11
N GLU A 217 12.55 -28.72 15.17
CA GLU A 217 11.47 -29.01 16.11
C GLU A 217 10.91 -30.42 15.89
N ALA A 218 10.72 -30.82 14.63
CA ALA A 218 10.28 -32.18 14.29
C ALA A 218 11.33 -33.24 14.69
N CYS A 219 12.63 -32.98 14.47
CA CYS A 219 13.70 -33.87 14.90
C CYS A 219 13.78 -34.00 16.43
N ALA A 220 13.69 -32.88 17.16
CA ALA A 220 13.68 -32.88 18.62
C ALA A 220 12.46 -33.59 19.19
N LEU A 221 11.27 -33.40 18.60
CA LEU A 221 10.04 -34.08 19.03
C LEU A 221 10.11 -35.59 18.74
N ALA A 222 10.67 -36.00 17.61
CA ALA A 222 10.85 -37.42 17.29
C ALA A 222 11.64 -38.14 18.40
N ALA A 223 12.75 -37.54 18.84
CA ALA A 223 13.57 -38.09 19.92
C ALA A 223 12.79 -38.22 21.24
N LEU A 224 12.00 -37.20 21.60
CA LEU A 224 11.16 -37.26 22.81
C LEU A 224 10.04 -38.31 22.71
N LEU A 225 9.38 -38.43 21.55
CA LEU A 225 8.32 -39.42 21.34
C LEU A 225 8.86 -40.85 21.44
N THR A 226 10.04 -41.12 20.88
CA THR A 226 10.70 -42.44 20.99
C THR A 226 11.09 -42.77 22.43
N ALA A 227 11.45 -41.77 23.24
CA ALA A 227 11.78 -41.95 24.65
C ALA A 227 10.53 -41.99 25.58
N HIS A 228 9.36 -41.63 25.09
CA HIS A 228 8.15 -41.50 25.90
C HIS A 228 7.54 -42.87 26.24
N PRO A 229 7.11 -43.14 27.50
CA PRO A 229 6.64 -44.46 27.93
C PRO A 229 5.46 -45.02 27.12
N VAL A 230 4.55 -44.15 26.64
CA VAL A 230 3.40 -44.55 25.82
C VAL A 230 3.77 -44.62 24.32
N PHE A 231 4.26 -43.50 23.75
CA PHE A 231 4.51 -43.42 22.31
C PHE A 231 5.67 -44.31 21.83
N GLY A 232 6.75 -44.42 22.60
CA GLY A 232 7.92 -45.23 22.24
C GLY A 232 7.66 -46.73 22.28
N MET A 233 6.67 -47.18 23.05
CA MET A 233 6.27 -48.60 23.13
C MET A 233 5.22 -48.97 22.08
N ASP A 234 4.20 -48.13 21.92
CA ASP A 234 3.02 -48.46 21.11
C ASP A 234 3.10 -47.99 19.66
N TYR A 235 3.96 -47.02 19.31
CA TYR A 235 3.97 -46.37 18.00
C TYR A 235 5.35 -46.34 17.34
N LYS A 236 5.38 -46.62 16.03
CA LYS A 236 6.56 -46.37 15.19
C LYS A 236 6.56 -44.91 14.73
N ILE A 237 7.58 -44.16 15.15
CA ILE A 237 7.74 -42.74 14.82
C ILE A 237 8.46 -42.60 13.46
N VAL A 238 7.86 -41.83 12.54
CA VAL A 238 8.39 -41.59 11.19
C VAL A 238 8.54 -40.09 10.98
N ASN A 239 9.78 -39.60 10.93
CA ASN A 239 10.07 -38.21 10.62
C ASN A 239 10.50 -38.06 9.15
N VAL A 240 9.61 -37.53 8.31
CA VAL A 240 9.83 -37.39 6.85
C VAL A 240 10.60 -36.12 6.46
N VAL A 241 10.95 -35.28 7.44
CA VAL A 241 11.75 -34.06 7.22
C VAL A 241 13.18 -34.18 7.76
N ALA A 242 13.55 -35.34 8.31
CA ALA A 242 14.87 -35.57 8.92
C ALA A 242 16.06 -35.36 7.97
N GLN A 243 15.87 -35.55 6.66
CA GLN A 243 16.90 -35.34 5.64
C GLN A 243 16.86 -33.93 5.00
N GLY A 244 16.08 -33.00 5.55
CA GLY A 244 15.89 -31.64 5.04
C GLY A 244 14.48 -31.36 4.49
N ASP A 245 14.15 -30.07 4.39
CA ASP A 245 12.89 -29.58 3.82
C ASP A 245 13.14 -28.93 2.45
N ASN A 246 12.64 -29.56 1.39
CA ASN A 246 12.69 -29.05 0.01
C ASN A 246 11.46 -28.17 -0.29
N GLY A 247 11.09 -27.29 0.65
CA GLY A 247 9.94 -26.39 0.50
C GLY A 247 8.57 -27.10 0.47
N GLY A 248 8.41 -28.20 1.23
CA GLY A 248 7.13 -28.91 1.36
C GLY A 248 6.78 -29.91 0.24
N VAL A 249 7.62 -30.07 -0.79
CA VAL A 249 7.37 -31.06 -1.87
C VAL A 249 7.61 -32.48 -1.34
N ALA A 250 6.57 -33.32 -1.43
CA ALA A 250 6.67 -34.74 -1.12
C ALA A 250 7.43 -35.50 -2.21
N SER A 251 8.42 -36.30 -1.83
CA SER A 251 9.10 -37.24 -2.73
C SER A 251 8.43 -38.62 -2.70
N GLU A 252 8.57 -39.41 -3.77
CA GLU A 252 8.14 -40.82 -3.77
C GLU A 252 8.81 -41.60 -2.63
N SER A 253 10.05 -41.24 -2.26
CA SER A 253 10.75 -41.80 -1.11
C SER A 253 10.10 -41.48 0.25
N ASP A 254 9.53 -40.29 0.44
CA ASP A 254 8.83 -39.93 1.68
C ASP A 254 7.56 -40.79 1.87
N VAL A 255 6.81 -41.01 0.79
CA VAL A 255 5.62 -41.88 0.81
C VAL A 255 6.01 -43.33 1.06
N ALA A 256 7.08 -43.81 0.41
CA ALA A 256 7.60 -45.16 0.60
C ALA A 256 8.06 -45.39 2.05
N GLN A 257 8.70 -44.40 2.68
CA GLN A 257 9.13 -44.47 4.08
C GLN A 257 7.94 -44.67 5.02
N VAL A 258 6.85 -43.93 4.82
CA VAL A 258 5.64 -44.06 5.65
C VAL A 258 4.95 -45.40 5.43
N LYS A 259 4.81 -45.84 4.16
CA LYS A 259 4.21 -47.14 3.84
C LYS A 259 5.02 -48.31 4.41
N ALA A 260 6.35 -48.26 4.30
CA ALA A 260 7.24 -49.25 4.89
C ALA A 260 7.16 -49.27 6.43
N ALA A 261 6.85 -48.13 7.06
CA ALA A 261 6.62 -48.10 8.50
C ALA A 261 5.28 -48.72 8.92
N MET A 262 4.26 -48.67 8.05
CA MET A 262 2.95 -49.28 8.28
C MET A 262 2.93 -50.78 7.99
N GLY A 263 3.82 -51.27 7.10
CA GLY A 263 3.88 -52.67 6.70
C GLY A 263 2.76 -53.08 5.74
N ASP A 264 2.68 -54.38 5.44
CA ASP A 264 1.72 -54.93 4.47
C ASP A 264 0.27 -54.91 4.96
N ASP A 265 0.05 -55.05 6.28
CA ASP A 265 -1.24 -54.81 6.93
C ASP A 265 -1.15 -53.65 7.95
N PRO A 266 -1.54 -52.43 7.54
CA PRO A 266 -1.62 -51.29 8.46
C PRO A 266 -2.54 -51.54 9.66
N ALA A 267 -3.51 -52.47 9.59
CA ALA A 267 -4.43 -52.72 10.69
C ALA A 267 -3.73 -53.21 11.97
N VAL A 268 -2.59 -53.89 11.87
CA VAL A 268 -1.87 -54.46 13.03
C VAL A 268 -0.74 -53.56 13.54
N THR A 269 -0.43 -52.47 12.85
CA THR A 269 0.64 -51.54 13.24
C THR A 269 0.07 -50.21 13.73
N LYS A 270 0.92 -49.42 14.39
CA LYS A 270 0.60 -48.06 14.83
C LYS A 270 1.76 -47.14 14.50
N THR A 271 1.48 -46.00 13.87
CA THR A 271 2.50 -45.06 13.40
C THR A 271 2.15 -43.60 13.70
N ILE A 272 3.18 -42.81 13.98
CA ILE A 272 3.10 -41.34 14.09
C ILE A 272 4.02 -40.75 13.03
N THR A 273 3.44 -40.07 12.04
CA THR A 273 4.18 -39.37 10.99
C THR A 273 4.36 -37.91 11.38
N LEU A 274 5.60 -37.44 11.50
CA LEU A 274 5.94 -36.04 11.76
C LEU A 274 6.29 -35.32 10.46
N THR A 275 5.71 -34.14 10.24
CA THR A 275 5.94 -33.35 9.02
C THR A 275 5.99 -31.84 9.29
N VAL A 276 6.67 -31.11 8.41
CA VAL A 276 6.70 -29.64 8.33
C VAL A 276 6.16 -29.26 6.95
N ARG A 277 4.89 -29.56 6.70
CA ARG A 277 4.16 -29.32 5.43
C ARG A 277 4.47 -30.27 4.26
N LYS A 278 5.33 -31.29 4.42
CA LYS A 278 5.42 -32.41 3.46
C LYS A 278 4.21 -33.35 3.60
N LEU A 279 3.87 -34.04 2.52
CA LEU A 279 2.77 -35.03 2.45
C LEU A 279 1.36 -34.45 2.69
N THR A 280 1.20 -33.13 2.70
CA THR A 280 -0.11 -32.47 2.85
C THR A 280 -0.78 -32.21 1.49
N THR A 281 -0.01 -32.23 0.40
CA THR A 281 -0.45 -32.03 -0.99
C THR A 281 0.02 -33.16 -1.91
N GLY A 282 -0.76 -33.52 -2.93
CA GLY A 282 -0.36 -34.43 -4.01
C GLY A 282 -0.11 -35.91 -3.65
N VAL A 283 -0.34 -36.34 -2.41
CA VAL A 283 -0.12 -37.73 -1.97
C VAL A 283 -1.27 -38.27 -1.11
N THR A 284 -1.49 -39.59 -1.19
CA THR A 284 -2.60 -40.26 -0.50
C THR A 284 -2.09 -41.40 0.36
N ILE A 285 -2.32 -41.31 1.67
CA ILE A 285 -2.03 -42.36 2.66
C ILE A 285 -3.34 -42.71 3.37
N ALA A 286 -4.08 -43.66 2.79
CA ALA A 286 -5.42 -44.06 3.22
C ALA A 286 -5.55 -44.47 4.71
N PRO A 287 -4.57 -45.17 5.32
CA PRO A 287 -4.68 -45.62 6.71
C PRO A 287 -4.69 -44.51 7.77
N TRP A 288 -4.36 -43.25 7.46
CA TRP A 288 -4.36 -42.17 8.46
C TRP A 288 -5.74 -41.95 9.07
N THR A 289 -5.80 -42.01 10.40
CA THR A 289 -7.05 -41.93 11.19
C THR A 289 -7.21 -40.60 11.92
N GLY A 290 -6.13 -39.83 12.10
CA GLY A 290 -6.24 -38.47 12.61
C GLY A 290 -5.04 -37.57 12.33
N VAL A 291 -5.26 -36.26 12.49
CA VAL A 291 -4.28 -35.20 12.25
C VAL A 291 -4.15 -34.32 13.49
N LEU A 292 -2.91 -34.02 13.89
CA LEU A 292 -2.58 -33.13 15.00
C LEU A 292 -1.92 -31.85 14.49
N PHE A 293 -2.50 -30.70 14.81
CA PHE A 293 -1.97 -29.38 14.46
C PHE A 293 -1.15 -28.79 15.62
N LEU A 294 0.18 -28.86 15.50
CA LEU A 294 1.16 -28.37 16.48
C LEU A 294 2.01 -27.21 15.91
N ALA A 295 1.48 -26.48 14.93
CA ALA A 295 2.16 -25.39 14.25
C ALA A 295 1.26 -24.16 14.09
N ASN A 296 1.83 -22.97 14.04
CA ASN A 296 1.10 -21.72 13.77
C ASN A 296 0.79 -21.61 12.27
N THR A 297 -0.16 -22.39 11.75
CA THR A 297 -0.56 -22.30 10.33
C THR A 297 -1.53 -21.12 10.15
N ALA A 298 -1.18 -20.16 9.28
CA ALA A 298 -2.00 -18.97 9.02
C ALA A 298 -2.94 -19.12 7.80
N SER A 299 -2.76 -20.16 6.98
CA SER A 299 -3.52 -20.37 5.74
C SER A 299 -4.59 -21.44 5.93
N ALA A 300 -5.86 -21.10 5.70
CA ALA A 300 -6.97 -22.06 5.68
C ALA A 300 -6.77 -23.15 4.62
N MET A 301 -6.17 -22.81 3.49
CA MET A 301 -5.82 -23.73 2.42
C MET A 301 -4.95 -24.87 2.96
N GLN A 302 -3.81 -24.53 3.57
CA GLN A 302 -2.87 -25.51 4.11
C GLN A 302 -3.47 -26.34 5.23
N TYR A 303 -4.30 -25.71 6.06
CA TYR A 303 -4.97 -26.39 7.16
C TYR A 303 -5.97 -27.43 6.65
N LEU A 304 -6.88 -27.07 5.75
CA LEU A 304 -7.91 -27.99 5.25
C LEU A 304 -7.31 -29.09 4.38
N GLN A 305 -6.32 -28.76 3.54
CA GLN A 305 -5.56 -29.76 2.78
C GLN A 305 -5.00 -30.83 3.69
N ALA A 306 -4.40 -30.45 4.82
CA ALA A 306 -3.81 -31.40 5.76
C ALA A 306 -4.88 -32.12 6.60
N ALA A 307 -5.89 -31.40 7.08
CA ALA A 307 -6.96 -31.93 7.93
C ALA A 307 -7.76 -33.03 7.21
N PHE A 308 -8.12 -32.80 5.94
CA PHE A 308 -8.92 -33.77 5.17
C PHE A 308 -8.10 -34.95 4.64
N ARG A 309 -6.78 -35.02 4.83
CA ARG A 309 -6.00 -36.25 4.52
C ARG A 309 -6.47 -37.43 5.35
N ALA A 310 -6.91 -37.20 6.58
CA ALA A 310 -7.49 -38.26 7.41
C ALA A 310 -8.90 -38.66 6.94
N GLN A 311 -9.52 -37.99 5.96
CA GLN A 311 -10.82 -38.38 5.40
C GLN A 311 -10.70 -39.44 4.30
N THR A 312 -9.50 -39.73 3.78
CA THR A 312 -9.34 -40.73 2.72
C THR A 312 -9.97 -42.08 3.12
N PRO A 313 -10.84 -42.68 2.27
CA PRO A 313 -11.44 -44.00 2.51
C PRO A 313 -10.38 -45.08 2.72
N TYR A 314 -10.62 -45.96 3.69
CA TYR A 314 -9.78 -47.12 3.95
C TYR A 314 -10.65 -48.28 4.45
N ALA A 315 -10.41 -49.46 3.90
CA ALA A 315 -10.99 -50.71 4.36
C ALA A 315 -9.96 -51.84 4.23
N SER A 316 -9.94 -52.73 5.21
CA SER A 316 -9.20 -54.00 5.14
C SER A 316 -10.01 -55.10 5.82
N GLU A 317 -9.71 -56.36 5.52
CA GLU A 317 -10.39 -57.50 6.15
C GLU A 317 -10.19 -57.55 7.68
N THR A 318 -9.04 -57.06 8.16
CA THR A 318 -8.62 -57.05 9.56
C THR A 318 -9.03 -55.80 10.34
N PHE A 319 -9.13 -54.64 9.68
CA PHE A 319 -9.55 -53.35 10.26
C PHE A 319 -11.06 -53.10 10.13
N GLY A 320 -11.71 -53.83 9.23
CA GLY A 320 -13.03 -53.48 8.73
C GLY A 320 -12.99 -52.19 7.91
N ARG A 321 -14.00 -51.33 8.04
CA ARG A 321 -14.11 -50.07 7.30
C ARG A 321 -13.89 -48.88 8.20
N LYS A 322 -13.09 -47.92 7.75
CA LYS A 322 -12.93 -46.63 8.42
C LYS A 322 -14.24 -45.85 8.41
N THR A 323 -14.84 -45.69 9.59
CA THR A 323 -16.11 -44.97 9.76
C THR A 323 -15.93 -43.56 10.32
N ARG A 324 -14.80 -43.29 11.00
CA ARG A 324 -14.51 -42.00 11.63
C ARG A 324 -13.04 -41.60 11.46
N CYS A 325 -12.79 -40.31 11.42
CA CYS A 325 -11.47 -39.73 11.52
C CYS A 325 -11.48 -38.46 12.39
N TYR A 326 -10.30 -38.08 12.89
CA TYR A 326 -10.17 -37.08 13.94
C TYR A 326 -9.22 -35.95 13.56
N ILE A 327 -9.61 -34.72 13.86
CA ILE A 327 -8.75 -33.55 13.77
C ILE A 327 -8.57 -33.02 15.18
N PHE A 328 -7.33 -32.85 15.61
CA PHE A 328 -7.00 -32.29 16.91
C PHE A 328 -6.22 -31.00 16.70
N ASP A 329 -6.79 -29.89 17.18
CA ASP A 329 -6.20 -28.58 17.10
C ASP A 329 -6.00 -27.99 18.50
N PHE A 330 -4.77 -27.61 18.81
CA PHE A 330 -4.40 -27.04 20.10
C PHE A 330 -4.46 -25.49 20.11
N ALA A 331 -5.10 -24.90 19.10
CA ALA A 331 -5.44 -23.48 19.01
C ALA A 331 -6.89 -23.30 18.48
N PRO A 332 -7.89 -23.15 19.37
CA PRO A 332 -9.30 -23.08 18.98
C PRO A 332 -9.58 -21.93 18.01
N ASP A 333 -9.09 -20.72 18.28
CA ASP A 333 -9.30 -19.56 17.42
C ASP A 333 -8.85 -19.79 15.97
N ARG A 334 -7.75 -20.53 15.75
CA ARG A 334 -7.26 -20.89 14.42
C ARG A 334 -8.22 -21.87 13.74
N ALA A 335 -8.56 -22.97 14.41
CA ALA A 335 -9.48 -23.96 13.86
C ALA A 335 -10.79 -23.28 13.43
N LEU A 336 -11.35 -22.42 14.28
CA LEU A 336 -12.58 -21.70 14.00
C LEU A 336 -12.42 -20.69 12.86
N THR A 337 -11.30 -19.95 12.81
CA THR A 337 -10.98 -19.03 11.70
C THR A 337 -10.94 -19.77 10.36
N VAL A 338 -10.25 -20.91 10.31
CA VAL A 338 -10.15 -21.71 9.09
C VAL A 338 -11.49 -22.29 8.68
N MET A 339 -12.29 -22.78 9.64
CA MET A 339 -13.64 -23.27 9.39
C MET A 339 -14.56 -22.14 8.89
N ALA A 340 -14.39 -20.92 9.39
CA ALA A 340 -15.09 -19.74 8.90
C ALA A 340 -14.77 -19.46 7.43
N GLU A 341 -13.48 -19.45 7.08
CA GLU A 341 -13.04 -19.28 5.71
C GLU A 341 -13.58 -20.40 4.81
N ALA A 342 -13.61 -21.65 5.29
CA ALA A 342 -14.25 -22.76 4.57
C ALA A 342 -15.75 -22.52 4.35
N THR A 343 -16.49 -22.01 5.34
CA THR A 343 -17.92 -21.68 5.16
C THR A 343 -18.19 -20.51 4.20
N ARG A 344 -17.20 -19.66 3.94
CA ARG A 344 -17.25 -18.62 2.89
C ARG A 344 -17.52 -19.24 1.52
N LEU A 345 -16.99 -20.45 1.26
CA LEU A 345 -17.22 -21.24 0.03
C LEU A 345 -18.71 -21.49 -0.25
N ASN A 346 -19.54 -21.51 0.79
CA ASN A 346 -20.96 -21.85 0.71
C ASN A 346 -21.92 -20.68 0.84
N THR A 347 -21.43 -19.52 1.28
CA THR A 347 -22.31 -18.43 1.72
C THR A 347 -21.92 -17.05 1.22
N GLY A 348 -20.71 -16.80 0.73
CA GLY A 348 -20.30 -15.44 0.37
C GLY A 348 -20.22 -14.53 1.60
N VAL A 349 -19.32 -13.56 1.59
CA VAL A 349 -19.16 -12.61 2.71
C VAL A 349 -20.22 -11.51 2.58
N GLY A 350 -20.89 -11.19 3.69
CA GLY A 350 -21.84 -10.08 3.77
C GLY A 350 -23.31 -10.45 3.63
N LYS A 351 -23.66 -11.72 3.39
CA LYS A 351 -25.06 -12.17 3.51
C LYS A 351 -25.57 -11.78 4.88
N ARG A 352 -26.78 -11.20 4.95
CA ARG A 352 -27.52 -11.00 6.21
C ARG A 352 -27.31 -12.25 7.06
N THR A 353 -27.21 -12.10 8.38
CA THR A 353 -27.31 -13.23 9.32
C THR A 353 -28.74 -13.78 9.23
N SER A 354 -29.12 -14.30 8.07
CA SER A 354 -30.41 -14.86 7.79
C SER A 354 -30.47 -16.20 8.49
N ASP A 355 -31.69 -16.62 8.84
CA ASP A 355 -31.92 -17.95 9.39
C ASP A 355 -31.27 -19.04 8.52
N ALA A 356 -31.12 -18.82 7.21
CA ALA A 356 -30.40 -19.71 6.29
C ALA A 356 -28.88 -19.83 6.57
N GLN A 357 -28.19 -18.77 7.01
CA GLN A 357 -26.77 -18.83 7.38
C GLN A 357 -26.60 -19.59 8.70
N ARG A 358 -27.50 -19.33 9.66
CA ARG A 358 -27.57 -20.06 10.94
C ARG A 358 -27.92 -21.53 10.73
N GLU A 359 -28.84 -21.83 9.82
CA GLU A 359 -29.24 -23.19 9.45
C GLU A 359 -28.12 -23.93 8.72
N LYS A 360 -27.41 -23.30 7.78
CA LYS A 360 -26.23 -23.90 7.13
C LYS A 360 -25.11 -24.18 8.13
N MET A 361 -24.86 -23.27 9.06
CA MET A 361 -23.88 -23.49 10.13
C MET A 361 -24.33 -24.60 11.09
N ALA A 362 -25.61 -24.64 11.44
CA ALA A 362 -26.19 -25.73 12.23
C ALA A 362 -26.06 -27.08 11.51
N ARG A 363 -26.29 -27.13 10.19
CA ARG A 363 -26.07 -28.32 9.36
C ARG A 363 -24.60 -28.72 9.33
N LEU A 364 -23.68 -27.78 9.15
CA LEU A 364 -22.24 -28.05 9.24
C LEU A 364 -21.88 -28.63 10.60
N MET A 365 -22.33 -28.02 11.70
CA MET A 365 -22.06 -28.50 13.06
C MET A 365 -22.64 -29.89 13.34
N ASN A 366 -23.74 -30.27 12.69
CA ASN A 366 -24.30 -31.60 12.79
C ASN A 366 -23.40 -32.67 12.14
N PHE A 367 -22.85 -32.36 10.96
CA PHE A 367 -21.98 -33.28 10.21
C PHE A 367 -20.53 -33.25 10.66
N LEU A 368 -20.05 -32.10 11.13
CA LEU A 368 -18.70 -31.85 11.64
C LEU A 368 -18.79 -31.23 13.04
N PRO A 369 -18.98 -32.06 14.08
CA PRO A 369 -19.01 -31.56 15.45
C PRO A 369 -17.63 -31.01 15.81
N ILE A 370 -17.61 -29.72 16.18
CA ILE A 370 -16.46 -29.05 16.78
C ILE A 370 -16.65 -29.10 18.30
N ILE A 371 -15.73 -29.74 18.99
CA ILE A 371 -15.78 -29.94 20.44
C ILE A 371 -14.65 -29.14 21.07
N GLY A 372 -14.98 -28.26 22.01
CA GLY A 372 -14.03 -27.37 22.68
C GLY A 372 -14.06 -27.52 24.20
N GLU A 373 -13.00 -27.05 24.84
CA GLU A 373 -12.82 -27.09 26.29
C GLU A 373 -13.63 -26.00 27.01
N GLY A 374 -14.79 -26.38 27.57
CA GLY A 374 -15.64 -25.52 28.41
C GLY A 374 -15.33 -25.64 29.91
N GLY A 375 -15.90 -24.77 30.75
CA GLY A 375 -15.66 -24.74 32.20
C GLY A 375 -16.04 -26.03 32.97
N HIS A 376 -16.74 -26.96 32.34
CA HIS A 376 -17.13 -28.27 32.89
C HIS A 376 -16.68 -29.45 32.00
N GLY A 377 -15.69 -29.24 31.12
CA GLY A 377 -15.13 -30.27 30.23
C GLY A 377 -15.43 -30.04 28.74
N MET A 378 -15.16 -31.05 27.92
CA MET A 378 -15.33 -30.97 26.46
C MET A 378 -16.82 -30.92 26.05
N GLN A 379 -17.21 -29.83 25.38
CA GLN A 379 -18.59 -29.60 24.93
C GLN A 379 -18.63 -29.20 23.45
N PRO A 380 -19.68 -29.60 22.70
CA PRO A 380 -19.89 -29.09 21.34
C PRO A 380 -20.08 -27.56 21.35
N TYR A 381 -19.47 -26.86 20.39
CA TYR A 381 -19.72 -25.43 20.22
C TYR A 381 -21.18 -25.17 19.84
N GLN A 382 -21.77 -24.13 20.43
CA GLN A 382 -23.07 -23.62 20.01
C GLN A 382 -22.91 -22.70 18.79
N VAL A 383 -23.90 -22.76 17.88
CA VAL A 383 -23.89 -22.01 16.61
C VAL A 383 -23.68 -20.51 16.83
N ASP A 384 -24.31 -19.93 17.84
CA ASP A 384 -24.22 -18.49 18.13
C ASP A 384 -22.83 -18.08 18.62
N THR A 385 -22.19 -18.92 19.44
CA THR A 385 -20.82 -18.70 19.90
C THR A 385 -19.85 -18.70 18.71
N LEU A 386 -20.02 -19.66 17.80
CA LEU A 386 -19.21 -19.76 16.60
C LEU A 386 -19.39 -18.55 15.68
N LEU A 387 -20.63 -18.14 15.40
CA LEU A 387 -20.92 -16.95 14.57
C LEU A 387 -20.30 -15.68 15.15
N SER A 388 -20.31 -15.52 16.48
CA SER A 388 -19.66 -14.37 17.14
C SER A 388 -18.14 -14.36 16.95
N GLN A 389 -17.50 -15.54 17.01
CA GLN A 389 -16.06 -15.69 16.78
C GLN A 389 -15.69 -15.43 15.30
N ILE A 390 -16.56 -15.83 14.36
CA ILE A 390 -16.38 -15.54 12.93
C ILE A 390 -16.41 -14.02 12.65
N LYS A 391 -17.39 -13.31 13.21
CA LYS A 391 -17.49 -11.85 13.06
C LYS A 391 -16.24 -11.14 13.61
N ARG A 392 -15.66 -11.66 14.69
CA ARG A 392 -14.38 -11.17 15.23
C ARG A 392 -13.22 -11.34 14.26
N VAL A 393 -13.11 -12.50 13.59
CA VAL A 393 -12.07 -12.74 12.57
C VAL A 393 -12.19 -11.75 11.41
N TYR A 394 -13.41 -11.49 10.93
CA TYR A 394 -13.65 -10.48 9.90
C TYR A 394 -13.25 -9.08 10.38
N ALA A 395 -13.59 -8.71 11.61
CA ALA A 395 -13.17 -7.46 12.22
C ALA A 395 -11.64 -7.35 12.34
N GLU A 396 -10.93 -8.41 12.75
CA GLU A 396 -9.47 -8.45 12.83
C GLU A 396 -8.83 -8.26 11.46
N LYS A 397 -9.37 -8.91 10.43
CA LYS A 397 -8.93 -8.76 9.04
C LYS A 397 -9.14 -7.34 8.54
N ALA A 398 -10.31 -6.75 8.80
CA ALA A 398 -10.62 -5.37 8.45
C ALA A 398 -9.65 -4.39 9.13
N VAL A 399 -9.35 -4.56 10.43
CA VAL A 399 -8.38 -3.72 11.15
C VAL A 399 -6.96 -3.87 10.57
N LYS A 400 -6.51 -5.09 10.28
CA LYS A 400 -5.19 -5.35 9.71
C LYS A 400 -5.00 -4.72 8.32
N ARG A 401 -6.09 -4.63 7.55
CA ARG A 401 -6.13 -3.98 6.22
C ARG A 401 -6.53 -2.50 6.29
N GLY A 402 -6.60 -1.88 7.47
CA GLY A 402 -6.94 -0.45 7.59
C GLY A 402 -8.35 -0.11 7.07
N PHE A 403 -9.29 -1.04 7.17
CA PHE A 403 -10.66 -0.98 6.64
C PHE A 403 -10.76 -1.04 5.10
N ASP A 404 -9.68 -1.42 4.40
CA ASP A 404 -9.72 -1.82 2.99
C ASP A 404 -10.05 -3.32 2.85
N ASP A 405 -11.27 -3.71 3.26
CA ASP A 405 -11.75 -5.10 3.16
C ASP A 405 -13.26 -5.15 2.90
N ASP A 406 -13.71 -6.17 2.15
CA ASP A 406 -15.14 -6.37 1.84
C ASP A 406 -15.98 -6.77 3.05
N SER A 407 -15.37 -7.39 4.06
CA SER A 407 -16.08 -7.91 5.23
C SER A 407 -16.69 -6.84 6.12
N LEU A 408 -16.36 -5.56 5.90
CA LEU A 408 -16.95 -4.43 6.61
C LEU A 408 -18.37 -4.09 6.12
N TYR A 409 -18.79 -4.58 4.95
CA TYR A 409 -20.03 -4.17 4.28
C TYR A 409 -21.10 -5.27 4.24
N SER A 410 -22.35 -4.86 4.35
CA SER A 410 -23.52 -5.74 4.35
C SER A 410 -24.12 -5.96 2.95
N ASP A 411 -24.91 -7.02 2.80
CA ASP A 411 -25.68 -7.32 1.60
C ASP A 411 -26.84 -6.35 1.32
N GLU A 412 -27.10 -5.37 2.18
CA GLU A 412 -28.09 -4.32 1.91
C GLU A 412 -27.76 -3.55 0.61
N LEU A 413 -26.51 -3.61 0.16
CA LEU A 413 -26.06 -3.13 -1.14
C LEU A 413 -26.77 -3.80 -2.34
N LEU A 414 -27.43 -4.95 -2.16
CA LEU A 414 -28.22 -5.63 -3.20
C LEU A 414 -29.70 -5.17 -3.22
N MET A 415 -30.15 -4.46 -2.19
CA MET A 415 -31.52 -4.00 -1.98
C MET A 415 -31.61 -2.47 -2.05
N LEU A 416 -31.05 -1.91 -3.12
CA LEU A 416 -31.02 -0.46 -3.33
C LEU A 416 -32.40 0.09 -3.69
N LYS A 417 -32.76 1.23 -3.11
CA LYS A 417 -33.89 2.05 -3.55
C LYS A 417 -33.41 3.10 -4.56
N ASP A 418 -34.29 3.64 -5.40
CA ASP A 418 -33.92 4.63 -6.43
C ASP A 418 -33.14 5.84 -5.88
N GLY A 419 -33.46 6.30 -4.68
CA GLY A 419 -32.73 7.37 -3.99
C GLY A 419 -31.31 7.01 -3.54
N ASP A 420 -31.00 5.73 -3.38
CA ASP A 420 -29.69 5.26 -2.92
C ASP A 420 -28.65 5.32 -4.06
N LEU A 421 -29.05 4.95 -5.28
CA LEU A 421 -28.19 4.99 -6.47
C LEU A 421 -27.70 6.41 -6.79
N SER A 422 -28.60 7.40 -6.69
CA SER A 422 -28.23 8.81 -6.82
C SER A 422 -27.22 9.22 -5.76
N ALA A 423 -27.42 8.81 -4.50
CA ALA A 423 -26.49 9.14 -3.42
C ALA A 423 -25.08 8.52 -3.67
N PHE A 424 -25.00 7.29 -4.18
CA PHE A 424 -23.72 6.67 -4.55
C PHE A 424 -23.03 7.41 -5.70
N ASN A 425 -23.78 7.89 -6.70
CA ASN A 425 -23.22 8.70 -7.78
C ASN A 425 -22.69 10.05 -7.25
N ASP A 426 -23.42 10.70 -6.34
CA ASP A 426 -22.96 11.93 -5.67
C ASP A 426 -21.68 11.66 -4.86
N LEU A 427 -21.65 10.57 -4.10
CA LEU A 427 -20.49 10.17 -3.30
C LEU A 427 -19.28 9.86 -4.18
N LYS A 428 -19.48 9.16 -5.29
CA LYS A 428 -18.44 8.85 -6.28
C LYS A 428 -17.86 10.12 -6.92
N ALA A 429 -18.70 11.10 -7.22
CA ALA A 429 -18.25 12.39 -7.76
C ALA A 429 -17.35 13.14 -6.77
N ILE A 430 -17.59 12.98 -5.46
CA ILE A 430 -16.79 13.59 -4.40
C ILE A 430 -15.47 12.84 -4.17
N VAL A 431 -15.51 11.51 -4.02
CA VAL A 431 -14.34 10.69 -3.63
C VAL A 431 -13.32 10.57 -4.77
N GLY A 432 -13.78 10.68 -6.02
CA GLY A 432 -12.93 10.53 -7.21
C GLY A 432 -12.49 9.09 -7.44
N THR A 433 -12.22 8.73 -8.69
CA THR A 433 -11.68 7.40 -9.03
C THR A 433 -10.21 7.33 -8.59
N THR A 434 -9.91 6.43 -7.65
CA THR A 434 -8.55 6.01 -7.32
C THR A 434 -7.77 5.66 -8.60
N LYS A 435 -6.52 6.11 -8.72
CA LYS A 435 -5.70 5.97 -9.94
C LYS A 435 -5.50 4.52 -10.45
N LYS A 436 -5.86 3.50 -9.65
CA LYS A 436 -5.79 2.09 -10.04
C LYS A 436 -6.98 1.58 -10.88
N ASP A 437 -8.11 2.29 -10.91
CA ASP A 437 -9.28 1.89 -11.70
C ASP A 437 -9.46 2.76 -12.95
N LYS A 438 -8.66 2.48 -14.00
CA LYS A 438 -8.77 3.14 -15.32
C LYS A 438 -9.94 2.62 -16.19
N ARG A 439 -11.02 2.12 -15.61
CA ARG A 439 -12.25 1.81 -16.35
C ARG A 439 -13.39 2.68 -15.83
N PRO A 440 -14.12 3.42 -16.69
CA PRO A 440 -15.33 4.10 -16.29
C PRO A 440 -16.39 3.04 -15.96
N MET A 441 -16.51 2.68 -14.68
CA MET A 441 -17.66 1.89 -14.19
C MET A 441 -18.82 2.84 -13.93
N THR A 442 -19.71 3.02 -14.90
CA THR A 442 -21.02 3.67 -14.68
C THR A 442 -21.91 2.74 -13.86
N ILE A 443 -22.45 3.23 -12.74
CA ILE A 443 -23.54 2.55 -12.03
C ILE A 443 -24.76 2.73 -12.91
N ASP A 444 -25.31 1.64 -13.43
CA ASP A 444 -26.50 1.69 -14.26
C ASP A 444 -27.72 2.00 -13.38
N VAL A 445 -28.31 3.18 -13.63
CA VAL A 445 -29.42 3.75 -12.85
C VAL A 445 -30.75 3.06 -13.19
N ASN A 446 -30.80 2.23 -14.24
CA ASN A 446 -32.03 1.57 -14.70
C ASN A 446 -32.31 0.23 -13.98
N HIS A 447 -31.41 -0.24 -13.11
CA HIS A 447 -31.60 -1.49 -12.37
C HIS A 447 -32.00 -1.20 -10.91
N GLN A 448 -33.28 -1.36 -10.60
CA GLN A 448 -33.78 -1.35 -9.22
C GLN A 448 -33.21 -2.54 -8.43
N GLY A 449 -32.93 -2.33 -7.14
CA GLY A 449 -32.51 -3.40 -6.23
C GLY A 449 -33.57 -4.49 -6.08
N LEU A 450 -33.18 -5.65 -5.53
CA LEU A 450 -34.12 -6.74 -5.28
C LEU A 450 -35.07 -6.38 -4.13
N SER A 451 -36.34 -6.73 -4.24
CA SER A 451 -37.23 -6.82 -3.06
C SER A 451 -36.80 -7.98 -2.15
N ASP A 452 -37.23 -7.98 -0.88
CA ASP A 452 -36.97 -9.10 0.03
C ASP A 452 -37.50 -10.42 -0.57
N GLU A 453 -38.68 -10.41 -1.21
CA GLU A 453 -39.28 -11.57 -1.90
C GLU A 453 -38.47 -12.02 -3.11
N GLN A 454 -37.97 -11.08 -3.92
CA GLN A 454 -37.13 -11.41 -5.09
C GLN A 454 -35.77 -11.97 -4.66
N TYR A 455 -35.19 -11.45 -3.57
CA TYR A 455 -33.94 -11.97 -3.00
C TYR A 455 -34.10 -13.40 -2.47
N GLU A 456 -35.17 -13.66 -1.70
CA GLU A 456 -35.54 -15.01 -1.25
C GLU A 456 -35.78 -15.96 -2.44
N LYS A 457 -36.49 -15.51 -3.48
CA LYS A 457 -36.77 -16.29 -4.69
C LYS A 457 -35.49 -16.58 -5.48
N ALA A 458 -34.58 -15.60 -5.62
CA ALA A 458 -33.29 -15.77 -6.28
C ALA A 458 -32.42 -16.82 -5.57
N THR A 459 -32.28 -16.68 -4.25
CA THR A 459 -31.47 -17.57 -3.41
C THR A 459 -32.07 -18.96 -3.28
N GLY A 460 -33.40 -19.10 -3.38
CA GLY A 460 -34.09 -20.38 -3.51
C GLY A 460 -33.87 -21.04 -4.88
N ALA A 461 -33.98 -20.26 -5.96
CA ALA A 461 -33.81 -20.72 -7.34
C ALA A 461 -32.37 -21.16 -7.67
N GLU A 462 -31.36 -20.50 -7.10
CA GLU A 462 -29.94 -20.90 -7.25
C GLU A 462 -29.71 -22.36 -6.84
N LYS A 463 -30.50 -22.88 -5.89
CA LYS A 463 -30.40 -24.26 -5.38
C LYS A 463 -30.91 -25.31 -6.37
N LYS A 464 -31.65 -24.91 -7.41
CA LYS A 464 -32.16 -25.84 -8.44
C LYS A 464 -31.11 -26.04 -9.54
N PRO A 465 -30.99 -27.25 -10.11
CA PRO A 465 -30.21 -27.49 -11.32
C PRO A 465 -30.65 -26.56 -12.46
N LYS A 466 -29.72 -26.06 -13.28
CA LYS A 466 -30.02 -25.07 -14.33
C LYS A 466 -31.12 -25.52 -15.32
N ARG A 467 -31.28 -26.83 -15.50
CA ARG A 467 -32.32 -27.45 -16.36
C ARG A 467 -33.71 -27.48 -15.72
N GLU A 468 -33.81 -27.29 -14.41
CA GLU A 468 -35.05 -27.34 -13.61
C GLU A 468 -35.52 -25.95 -13.17
N ARG A 469 -34.77 -24.90 -13.53
CA ARG A 469 -35.15 -23.50 -13.26
C ARG A 469 -36.19 -23.06 -14.26
N THR A 470 -37.26 -22.46 -13.77
CA THR A 470 -38.22 -21.75 -14.63
C THR A 470 -37.56 -20.51 -15.24
N ALA A 471 -38.10 -20.02 -16.36
CA ALA A 471 -37.60 -18.80 -16.99
C ALA A 471 -37.65 -17.59 -16.05
N GLU A 472 -38.66 -17.53 -15.16
CA GLU A 472 -38.79 -16.49 -14.14
C GLU A 472 -37.71 -16.61 -13.06
N GLU A 473 -37.40 -17.83 -12.61
CA GLU A 473 -36.33 -18.10 -11.65
C GLU A 473 -34.94 -17.75 -12.21
N GLN A 474 -34.69 -18.07 -13.48
CA GLN A 474 -33.42 -17.72 -14.13
C GLN A 474 -33.30 -16.20 -14.31
N ALA A 475 -34.37 -15.50 -14.70
CA ALA A 475 -34.37 -14.04 -14.84
C ALA A 475 -34.07 -13.32 -13.51
N VAL A 476 -34.61 -13.81 -12.40
CA VAL A 476 -34.33 -13.25 -11.06
C VAL A 476 -32.89 -13.52 -10.62
N ILE A 477 -32.30 -14.67 -10.98
CA ILE A 477 -30.88 -14.97 -10.75
C ILE A 477 -29.98 -14.04 -11.58
N ASP A 478 -30.29 -13.87 -12.86
CA ASP A 478 -29.52 -13.00 -13.76
C ASP A 478 -29.57 -11.54 -13.27
N GLN A 479 -30.72 -11.07 -12.79
CA GLN A 479 -30.87 -9.76 -12.14
C GLN A 479 -30.01 -9.66 -10.87
N MET A 480 -30.01 -10.68 -10.02
CA MET A 480 -29.19 -10.71 -8.81
C MET A 480 -27.68 -10.65 -9.14
N ASN A 481 -27.23 -11.35 -10.19
CA ASN A 481 -25.82 -11.36 -10.57
C ASN A 481 -25.37 -10.03 -11.19
N ALA A 482 -26.22 -9.37 -11.97
CA ALA A 482 -25.99 -8.00 -12.41
C ALA A 482 -25.83 -7.03 -11.21
N LEU A 483 -26.67 -7.17 -10.19
CA LEU A 483 -26.60 -6.36 -8.96
C LEU A 483 -25.36 -6.68 -8.11
N LYS A 484 -24.87 -7.93 -8.06
CA LYS A 484 -23.59 -8.29 -7.42
C LYS A 484 -22.39 -7.57 -8.05
N LYS A 485 -22.38 -7.39 -9.38
CA LYS A 485 -21.34 -6.62 -10.07
C LYS A 485 -21.41 -5.13 -9.72
N GLN A 486 -22.62 -4.58 -9.60
CA GLN A 486 -22.80 -3.21 -9.11
C GLN A 486 -22.35 -3.06 -7.65
N ARG A 487 -22.59 -4.06 -6.80
CA ARG A 487 -22.14 -4.09 -5.39
C ARG A 487 -20.63 -3.90 -5.26
N ARG A 488 -19.81 -4.59 -6.06
CA ARG A 488 -18.34 -4.40 -6.03
C ARG A 488 -17.94 -2.94 -6.28
N THR A 489 -18.62 -2.27 -7.20
CA THR A 489 -18.37 -0.84 -7.51
C THR A 489 -18.76 0.06 -6.33
N MET A 490 -19.91 -0.20 -5.69
CA MET A 490 -20.34 0.54 -4.50
C MET A 490 -19.43 0.33 -3.30
N ILE A 491 -18.94 -0.91 -3.09
CA ILE A 491 -17.95 -1.20 -2.04
C ILE A 491 -16.66 -0.41 -2.30
N SER A 492 -16.17 -0.34 -3.54
CA SER A 492 -14.99 0.48 -3.88
C SER A 492 -15.19 1.95 -3.51
N ILE A 493 -16.38 2.52 -3.75
CA ILE A 493 -16.72 3.90 -3.35
C ILE A 493 -16.71 4.04 -1.83
N LEU A 494 -17.35 3.12 -1.09
CA LEU A 494 -17.36 3.16 0.39
C LEU A 494 -15.97 2.98 0.99
N ARG A 495 -15.15 2.08 0.44
CA ARG A 495 -13.74 1.89 0.83
C ARG A 495 -12.95 3.18 0.71
N GLY A 496 -13.20 3.95 -0.35
CA GLY A 496 -12.65 5.28 -0.53
C GLY A 496 -12.96 6.26 0.60
N ILE A 497 -13.81 5.92 1.57
CA ILE A 497 -14.11 6.69 2.78
C ILE A 497 -13.71 5.89 4.05
N SER A 498 -14.09 4.62 4.13
CA SER A 498 -13.90 3.75 5.30
C SER A 498 -12.47 3.68 5.80
N ILE A 499 -11.48 3.76 4.91
CA ILE A 499 -10.05 3.71 5.26
C ILE A 499 -9.59 4.84 6.21
N ARG A 500 -10.36 5.93 6.33
CA ARG A 500 -10.07 7.06 7.23
C ARG A 500 -10.63 6.85 8.65
N ILE A 501 -11.59 5.95 8.81
CA ILE A 501 -12.31 5.70 10.07
C ILE A 501 -11.39 5.14 11.18
N PRO A 502 -10.47 4.18 10.92
CA PRO A 502 -9.63 3.58 11.96
C PRO A 502 -8.84 4.60 12.79
N LEU A 503 -8.28 5.62 12.14
CA LEU A 503 -7.49 6.66 12.82
C LEU A 503 -8.36 7.51 13.78
N MET A 504 -9.59 7.83 13.40
CA MET A 504 -10.53 8.54 14.27
C MET A 504 -11.04 7.64 15.40
N LEU A 505 -11.29 6.35 15.13
CA LEU A 505 -11.63 5.38 16.19
C LEU A 505 -10.49 5.20 17.21
N TYR A 506 -9.24 5.27 16.76
CA TYR A 506 -8.06 5.26 17.61
C TYR A 506 -8.03 6.47 18.56
N GLY A 507 -8.32 7.66 18.05
CA GLY A 507 -8.34 8.92 18.81
C GLY A 507 -9.57 9.11 19.70
N LEU A 508 -10.64 8.35 19.47
CA LEU A 508 -11.92 8.51 20.16
C LEU A 508 -11.76 8.43 21.68
N ASP A 509 -12.37 9.39 22.39
CA ASP A 509 -12.40 9.43 23.85
C ASP A 509 -13.66 8.73 24.38
N VAL A 510 -13.68 7.41 24.22
CA VAL A 510 -14.75 6.55 24.71
C VAL A 510 -14.13 5.39 25.50
N PRO A 511 -14.69 5.01 26.66
CA PRO A 511 -14.20 3.88 27.44
C PRO A 511 -13.98 2.62 26.59
N VAL A 512 -12.88 1.91 26.85
CA VAL A 512 -12.45 0.74 26.05
C VAL A 512 -13.50 -0.39 26.06
N GLY A 513 -14.30 -0.48 27.13
CA GLY A 513 -15.38 -1.47 27.26
C GLY A 513 -16.61 -1.18 26.39
N ASP A 514 -16.87 0.07 26.05
CA ASP A 514 -18.08 0.49 25.37
C ASP A 514 -18.06 0.11 23.89
N SER A 515 -19.20 -0.35 23.37
CA SER A 515 -19.41 -0.48 21.92
C SER A 515 -19.54 0.90 21.27
N VAL A 516 -18.96 1.01 20.07
CA VAL A 516 -19.06 2.20 19.21
C VAL A 516 -19.70 1.75 17.90
N SER A 517 -21.00 1.97 17.78
CA SER A 517 -21.72 1.76 16.51
C SER A 517 -21.32 2.82 15.50
N VAL A 518 -21.65 2.61 14.22
CA VAL A 518 -21.39 3.60 13.16
C VAL A 518 -22.05 4.95 13.50
N THR A 519 -23.27 4.95 14.01
CA THR A 519 -23.97 6.17 14.43
C THR A 519 -23.27 6.86 15.59
N LYS A 520 -22.91 6.12 16.65
CA LYS A 520 -22.18 6.67 17.81
C LYS A 520 -20.82 7.24 17.40
N PHE A 521 -20.16 6.63 16.42
CA PHE A 521 -18.93 7.16 15.83
C PHE A 521 -19.17 8.52 15.16
N VAL A 522 -20.16 8.64 14.27
CA VAL A 522 -20.47 9.90 13.58
C VAL A 522 -20.82 11.02 14.56
N ASP A 523 -21.52 10.69 15.63
CA ASP A 523 -21.94 11.64 16.66
C ASP A 523 -20.77 12.08 17.57
N ALA A 524 -19.80 11.19 17.80
CA ALA A 524 -18.66 11.45 18.69
C ALA A 524 -17.52 12.24 18.03
N VAL A 525 -17.42 12.26 16.69
CA VAL A 525 -16.42 13.07 15.97
C VAL A 525 -16.95 14.50 15.82
N ASP A 526 -16.18 15.53 16.14
CA ASP A 526 -16.59 16.94 15.95
C ASP A 526 -16.55 17.37 14.47
N ASP A 527 -17.20 18.49 14.13
CA ASP A 527 -17.32 18.94 12.74
C ASP A 527 -15.99 19.39 12.12
N ALA A 528 -15.09 19.99 12.91
CA ALA A 528 -13.79 20.42 12.42
C ALA A 528 -12.90 19.20 12.11
N SER A 529 -12.90 18.19 12.98
CA SER A 529 -12.22 16.93 12.73
C SER A 529 -12.85 16.14 11.59
N TRP A 530 -14.18 16.12 11.46
CA TRP A 530 -14.82 15.49 10.32
C TRP A 530 -14.36 16.11 8.99
N ALA A 531 -14.30 17.44 8.92
CA ALA A 531 -13.84 18.17 7.73
C ALA A 531 -12.34 17.97 7.42
N GLU A 532 -11.50 17.80 8.43
CA GLU A 532 -10.05 17.58 8.25
C GLU A 532 -9.74 16.13 7.79
N PHE A 533 -10.43 15.14 8.33
CA PHE A 533 -10.10 13.73 8.09
C PHE A 533 -10.91 13.09 6.95
N MET A 534 -12.11 13.58 6.63
CA MET A 534 -12.97 13.03 5.58
C MET A 534 -12.79 13.77 4.25
N PRO A 535 -13.08 13.14 3.09
CA PRO A 535 -12.96 13.81 1.80
C PRO A 535 -13.81 15.08 1.75
N ALA A 536 -13.26 16.15 1.18
CA ALA A 536 -13.94 17.43 1.05
C ALA A 536 -15.28 17.26 0.31
N GLY A 537 -16.40 17.57 0.97
CA GLY A 537 -17.76 17.40 0.44
C GLY A 537 -18.54 16.25 1.08
N VAL A 538 -17.88 15.31 1.76
CA VAL A 538 -18.56 14.25 2.52
C VAL A 538 -19.02 14.79 3.87
N THR A 539 -20.26 15.26 3.95
CA THR A 539 -20.87 15.71 5.21
C THR A 539 -21.31 14.53 6.08
N LYS A 540 -21.44 14.73 7.40
CA LYS A 540 -22.02 13.73 8.31
C LYS A 540 -23.42 13.29 7.87
N ALA A 541 -24.24 14.23 7.39
CA ALA A 541 -25.58 13.94 6.87
C ALA A 541 -25.54 13.04 5.63
N LEU A 542 -24.59 13.28 4.71
CA LEU A 542 -24.37 12.42 3.55
C LEU A 542 -23.91 11.02 3.99
N PHE A 543 -22.92 10.93 4.88
CA PHE A 543 -22.40 9.65 5.37
C PHE A 543 -23.47 8.82 6.09
N ARG A 544 -24.37 9.45 6.86
CA ARG A 544 -25.51 8.78 7.51
C ARG A 544 -26.43 8.03 6.54
N LYS A 545 -26.51 8.45 5.27
CA LYS A 545 -27.28 7.72 4.25
C LYS A 545 -26.70 6.33 3.95
N PHE A 546 -25.40 6.14 4.19
CA PHE A 546 -24.67 4.91 3.86
C PHE A 546 -24.41 3.99 5.05
N THR A 547 -24.74 4.39 6.28
CA THR A 547 -24.43 3.60 7.49
C THR A 547 -25.10 2.23 7.51
N LYS A 548 -26.25 2.11 6.83
CA LYS A 548 -27.00 0.86 6.66
C LYS A 548 -26.21 -0.22 5.88
N TYR A 549 -25.30 0.22 5.00
CA TYR A 549 -24.45 -0.68 4.20
C TYR A 549 -23.21 -1.21 4.95
N TYR A 550 -23.01 -0.82 6.21
CA TYR A 550 -21.94 -1.36 7.05
C TYR A 550 -22.47 -2.53 7.89
N ASP A 551 -21.67 -3.58 8.02
CA ASP A 551 -21.95 -4.63 9.01
C ASP A 551 -21.71 -4.07 10.42
N ALA A 552 -22.79 -3.89 11.18
CA ALA A 552 -22.76 -3.23 12.48
C ALA A 552 -21.88 -3.98 13.49
N ASP A 553 -21.90 -5.32 13.47
CA ASP A 553 -21.15 -6.13 14.44
C ASP A 553 -19.66 -6.12 14.10
N VAL A 554 -19.31 -6.26 12.82
CA VAL A 554 -17.92 -6.17 12.36
C VAL A 554 -17.35 -4.79 12.67
N PHE A 555 -18.10 -3.72 12.44
CA PHE A 555 -17.65 -2.35 12.74
C PHE A 555 -17.42 -2.14 14.25
N ILE A 556 -18.38 -2.55 15.09
CA ILE A 556 -18.27 -2.42 16.56
C ILE A 556 -17.06 -3.20 17.08
N GLU A 557 -16.87 -4.44 16.61
CA GLU A 557 -15.77 -5.28 17.07
C GLU A 557 -14.43 -4.75 16.54
N ALA A 558 -14.36 -4.24 15.31
CA ALA A 558 -13.16 -3.64 14.75
C ALA A 558 -12.70 -2.42 15.57
N GLY A 559 -13.63 -1.52 15.91
CA GLY A 559 -13.35 -0.38 16.79
C GLY A 559 -12.94 -0.80 18.21
N ARG A 560 -13.46 -1.92 18.71
CA ARG A 560 -13.07 -2.50 20.00
C ARG A 560 -11.66 -3.12 19.95
N ILE A 561 -11.31 -3.81 18.87
CA ILE A 561 -9.99 -4.41 18.65
C ILE A 561 -8.91 -3.33 18.66
N ILE A 562 -9.08 -2.25 17.88
CA ILE A 562 -8.11 -1.13 17.83
C ILE A 562 -7.84 -0.58 19.24
N ARG A 563 -8.91 -0.24 19.98
CA ARG A 563 -8.82 0.35 21.32
C ARG A 563 -8.20 -0.59 22.35
N ARG A 564 -8.57 -1.88 22.33
CA ARG A 564 -7.99 -2.91 23.22
C ARG A 564 -6.51 -3.14 22.95
N LYS A 565 -6.10 -3.24 21.68
CA LYS A 565 -4.69 -3.41 21.31
C LYS A 565 -3.86 -2.26 21.87
N VAL A 566 -4.29 -1.02 21.65
CA VAL A 566 -3.59 0.17 22.17
C VAL A 566 -3.56 0.19 23.70
N LYS A 567 -4.69 -0.15 24.36
CA LYS A 567 -4.75 -0.20 25.82
C LYS A 567 -3.79 -1.24 26.41
N ALA A 568 -3.60 -2.37 25.75
CA ALA A 568 -2.67 -3.41 26.20
C ALA A 568 -1.20 -2.97 26.15
N LEU A 569 -0.86 -1.93 25.39
CA LEU A 569 0.50 -1.38 25.31
C LEU A 569 0.83 -0.41 26.47
N ASP A 570 -0.17 -0.01 27.26
CA ASP A 570 0.03 0.93 28.38
C ASP A 570 0.90 0.39 29.51
N ASP A 571 1.06 -0.94 29.57
CA ASP A 571 1.88 -1.64 30.56
C ASP A 571 3.35 -1.81 30.12
N LEU A 572 3.69 -1.45 28.88
CA LEU A 572 5.05 -1.57 28.33
C LEU A 572 5.91 -0.35 28.66
N SER A 573 7.24 -0.52 28.60
CA SER A 573 8.15 0.64 28.67
C SER A 573 7.90 1.61 27.51
N PRO A 574 8.24 2.91 27.63
CA PRO A 574 8.00 3.88 26.56
C PRO A 574 8.57 3.47 25.19
N ILE A 575 9.76 2.84 25.19
CA ILE A 575 10.43 2.42 23.96
C ILE A 575 9.75 1.18 23.36
N GLU A 576 9.48 0.14 24.15
CA GLU A 576 8.76 -1.06 23.68
C GLU A 576 7.35 -0.71 23.21
N ARG A 577 6.68 0.21 23.92
CA ARG A 577 5.37 0.75 23.52
C ARG A 577 5.44 1.40 22.14
N ALA A 578 6.47 2.19 21.86
CA ALA A 578 6.63 2.82 20.55
C ALA A 578 6.90 1.79 19.43
N GLU A 579 7.71 0.77 19.71
CA GLU A 579 7.98 -0.34 18.79
C GLU A 579 6.71 -1.15 18.47
N ALA A 580 5.83 -1.35 19.44
CA ALA A 580 4.55 -2.02 19.24
C ALA A 580 3.44 -1.13 18.65
N LEU A 581 3.45 0.18 18.94
CA LEU A 581 2.43 1.13 18.49
C LEU A 581 2.63 1.56 17.03
N THR A 582 3.88 1.75 16.59
CA THR A 582 4.15 2.28 15.24
C THR A 582 3.67 1.35 14.10
N PRO A 583 3.73 0.00 14.22
CA PRO A 583 3.08 -0.89 13.26
C PRO A 583 1.56 -0.76 13.22
N ILE A 584 0.89 -0.51 14.36
CA ILE A 584 -0.57 -0.28 14.40
C ILE A 584 -0.91 1.00 13.65
N LEU A 585 -0.20 2.10 13.92
CA LEU A 585 -0.40 3.36 13.22
C LEU A 585 -0.11 3.25 11.72
N ALA A 586 0.81 2.36 11.32
CA ALA A 586 1.15 2.12 9.92
C ALA A 586 0.04 1.37 9.14
N THR A 587 -0.91 0.69 9.82
CA THR A 587 -2.06 0.10 9.12
C THR A 587 -3.15 1.12 8.78
N PHE A 588 -3.08 2.33 9.34
CA PHE A 588 -4.04 3.39 9.05
C PHE A 588 -3.68 4.09 7.74
N CYS A 589 -4.61 4.11 6.79
CA CYS A 589 -4.41 4.72 5.49
C CYS A 589 -5.02 6.13 5.43
N ASN A 590 -4.38 7.05 4.70
CA ASN A 590 -5.02 8.27 4.24
C ASN A 590 -4.60 8.55 2.79
N PRO A 591 -5.52 8.47 1.81
CA PRO A 591 -5.18 8.61 0.39
C PRO A 591 -5.02 10.08 -0.07
N ASP A 592 -5.36 11.06 0.77
CA ASP A 592 -5.37 12.47 0.37
C ASP A 592 -3.96 13.05 0.27
N LYS A 593 -3.62 13.59 -0.91
CA LYS A 593 -2.33 14.23 -1.22
C LYS A 593 -1.99 15.42 -0.32
N GLU A 594 -3.01 16.06 0.26
CA GLU A 594 -2.87 17.30 1.05
C GLU A 594 -2.62 17.03 2.54
N THR A 595 -3.00 15.84 3.02
CA THR A 595 -2.90 15.44 4.42
C THR A 595 -2.19 14.10 4.61
N VAL A 596 -1.00 13.95 4.01
CA VAL A 596 -0.11 12.81 4.24
C VAL A 596 0.04 12.56 5.75
N LEU A 597 -0.35 11.36 6.21
CA LEU A 597 0.06 10.87 7.52
C LEU A 597 1.55 10.57 7.40
N THR A 598 2.39 11.34 8.08
CA THR A 598 3.84 11.13 7.99
C THR A 598 4.17 9.75 8.57
N PRO A 599 4.73 8.81 7.78
CA PRO A 599 5.07 7.48 8.28
C PRO A 599 6.23 7.57 9.27
N TRP A 600 6.35 6.58 10.15
CA TRP A 600 7.38 6.55 11.20
C TRP A 600 8.81 6.64 10.62
N ARG A 601 9.04 6.00 9.47
CA ARG A 601 10.29 6.09 8.70
C ARG A 601 10.64 7.53 8.35
N ALA A 602 9.69 8.30 7.80
CA ALA A 602 9.93 9.69 7.39
C ALA A 602 10.21 10.61 8.58
N VAL A 603 9.58 10.38 9.74
CA VAL A 603 9.88 11.11 10.99
C VAL A 603 11.31 10.83 11.44
N ASN A 604 11.71 9.55 11.50
CA ASN A 604 13.07 9.15 11.87
C ASN A 604 14.11 9.73 10.90
N LEU A 605 13.85 9.64 9.60
CA LEU A 605 14.73 10.17 8.56
C LEU A 605 14.89 11.69 8.69
N GLN A 606 13.80 12.44 8.86
CA GLN A 606 13.87 13.89 9.00
C GLN A 606 14.60 14.31 10.26
N LEU A 607 14.16 13.84 11.43
CA LEU A 607 14.70 14.29 12.71
C LEU A 607 16.10 13.74 12.93
N GLY A 608 16.37 12.48 12.56
CA GLY A 608 17.69 11.87 12.61
C GLY A 608 18.73 12.61 11.78
N LYS A 609 18.42 12.98 10.52
CA LYS A 609 19.34 13.76 9.66
C LYS A 609 19.49 15.24 10.04
N THR A 610 18.65 15.76 10.94
CA THR A 610 18.65 17.17 11.36
C THR A 610 19.03 17.35 12.83
N ILE A 611 18.11 17.10 13.75
CA ILE A 611 18.29 17.31 15.20
C ILE A 611 18.93 16.10 15.91
N GLY A 612 19.01 14.95 15.25
CA GLY A 612 19.48 13.69 15.84
C GLY A 612 18.49 13.13 16.85
N GLY A 613 18.95 12.22 17.71
CA GLY A 613 18.15 11.55 18.74
C GLY A 613 18.13 10.03 18.57
N LEU A 614 17.14 9.38 19.17
CA LEU A 614 16.99 7.92 19.14
C LEU A 614 16.33 7.47 17.84
N SER A 615 17.12 6.99 16.88
CA SER A 615 16.62 6.38 15.64
C SER A 615 16.16 4.95 15.88
N PHE A 616 15.06 4.56 15.23
CA PHE A 616 14.49 3.20 15.25
C PHE A 616 14.79 2.41 13.97
N TYR A 617 15.55 2.99 13.05
CA TYR A 617 15.99 2.35 11.81
C TYR A 617 17.51 2.32 11.75
N ASP A 618 18.07 1.50 10.85
CA ASP A 618 19.47 1.54 10.46
C ASP A 618 19.87 2.89 9.80
N ASP A 619 21.17 3.07 9.53
CA ASP A 619 21.72 4.31 8.99
C ASP A 619 21.14 4.69 7.61
N ALA A 620 20.65 3.70 6.87
CA ALA A 620 19.99 3.85 5.57
C ALA A 620 18.48 4.16 5.69
N TYR A 621 17.91 4.07 6.90
CA TYR A 621 16.47 4.18 7.15
C TYR A 621 15.63 3.13 6.40
N GLU A 622 16.15 1.93 6.19
CA GLU A 622 15.52 0.84 5.43
C GLU A 622 14.92 -0.21 6.36
N HIS A 623 15.60 -0.52 7.47
CA HIS A 623 15.22 -1.64 8.34
C HIS A 623 15.15 -1.25 9.81
N GLN A 624 14.09 -1.67 10.50
CA GLN A 624 13.96 -1.53 11.95
C GLN A 624 14.71 -2.64 12.72
N THR A 625 15.15 -3.68 12.02
CA THR A 625 15.91 -4.80 12.60
C THR A 625 17.05 -5.21 11.69
N VAL A 626 18.24 -5.40 12.24
CA VAL A 626 19.43 -5.88 11.53
C VAL A 626 19.94 -7.15 12.23
N ALA A 627 20.11 -8.23 11.47
CA ALA A 627 20.53 -9.54 11.99
C ALA A 627 19.68 -10.05 13.19
N GLY A 628 18.37 -9.78 13.16
CA GLY A 628 17.43 -10.22 14.21
C GLY A 628 17.47 -9.39 15.50
N ARG A 629 18.21 -8.28 15.54
CA ARG A 629 18.22 -7.33 16.67
C ARG A 629 17.58 -6.00 16.26
N PRO A 630 16.98 -5.23 17.18
CA PRO A 630 16.52 -3.88 16.90
C PRO A 630 17.65 -3.02 16.33
N ALA A 631 17.40 -2.30 15.23
CA ALA A 631 18.35 -1.39 14.60
C ALA A 631 18.49 -0.05 15.36
N ARG A 632 17.81 0.06 16.50
CA ARG A 632 17.70 1.27 17.30
C ARG A 632 19.07 1.75 17.78
N HIS A 633 19.40 3.02 17.51
CA HIS A 633 20.67 3.62 17.88
C HIS A 633 20.58 5.14 18.04
N TRP A 634 21.56 5.74 18.71
CA TRP A 634 21.61 7.19 18.93
C TRP A 634 22.33 7.90 17.77
N ILE A 635 21.68 8.88 17.17
CA ILE A 635 22.25 9.74 16.12
C ILE A 635 22.65 11.08 16.74
N LYS A 636 23.94 11.42 16.59
CA LYS A 636 24.49 12.69 17.04
C LYS A 636 24.65 13.66 15.87
N THR A 637 24.10 14.86 16.00
CA THR A 637 24.31 15.99 15.10
C THR A 637 24.82 17.22 15.86
N ALA A 638 25.11 18.29 15.12
CA ALA A 638 25.63 19.54 15.67
C ALA A 638 24.64 20.33 16.55
N VAL A 639 23.38 19.88 16.71
CA VAL A 639 22.39 20.53 17.60
C VAL A 639 21.80 19.59 18.64
N THR A 640 22.09 18.29 18.57
CA THR A 640 21.46 17.26 19.41
C THR A 640 21.53 17.56 20.91
N ASP A 641 22.69 18.02 21.40
CA ASP A 641 22.85 18.34 22.84
C ASP A 641 22.01 19.53 23.29
N GLN A 642 21.86 20.53 22.40
CA GLN A 642 21.03 21.69 22.66
C GLN A 642 19.54 21.33 22.62
N VAL A 643 19.16 20.42 21.73
CA VAL A 643 17.77 19.98 21.51
C VAL A 643 17.26 19.11 22.66
N TYR A 644 18.08 18.19 23.18
CA TYR A 644 17.65 17.20 24.18
C TYR A 644 18.21 17.47 25.59
N ARG A 645 18.48 18.74 25.93
CA ARG A 645 18.77 19.14 27.33
C ARG A 645 17.54 18.94 28.23
N ASN A 646 17.76 18.74 29.53
CA ASN A 646 16.69 18.39 30.48
C ASN A 646 15.52 19.39 30.51
N ASP A 647 15.77 20.67 30.24
CA ASP A 647 14.78 21.75 30.28
C ASP A 647 14.37 22.25 28.87
N ALA A 648 14.80 21.57 27.80
CA ALA A 648 14.45 21.96 26.44
C ALA A 648 12.97 21.80 26.17
N ARG A 649 12.39 22.79 25.49
CA ARG A 649 10.99 22.83 25.08
C ARG A 649 10.89 22.62 23.58
N ILE A 650 10.37 21.46 23.18
CA ILE A 650 10.24 21.03 21.79
C ILE A 650 8.76 21.11 21.40
N LEU A 651 8.47 21.90 20.38
CA LEU A 651 7.13 22.11 19.82
C LEU A 651 6.96 21.35 18.50
N GLU A 652 5.94 20.49 18.41
CA GLU A 652 5.36 20.12 17.11
C GLU A 652 4.32 21.17 16.68
N ILE A 653 4.57 21.82 15.55
CA ILE A 653 3.75 22.96 15.09
C ILE A 653 2.42 22.56 14.42
N ASN A 654 2.26 21.30 14.04
CA ASN A 654 1.08 20.79 13.34
C ASN A 654 0.94 19.26 13.51
N ALA A 655 0.34 18.85 14.62
CA ALA A 655 0.16 17.45 14.96
C ALA A 655 -1.00 16.81 14.19
N LYS A 656 -0.76 15.56 13.74
CA LYS A 656 -1.79 14.65 13.25
C LYS A 656 -1.81 13.38 14.08
N THR A 657 -0.86 12.47 13.83
CA THR A 657 -0.72 11.19 14.54
C THR A 657 0.09 11.29 15.83
N GLY A 658 0.79 12.41 16.06
CA GLY A 658 1.68 12.61 17.20
C GLY A 658 3.02 11.87 17.08
N LEU A 659 3.45 11.46 15.87
CA LEU A 659 4.71 10.75 15.68
C LEU A 659 5.95 11.64 15.86
N TYR A 660 5.93 12.90 15.44
CA TYR A 660 7.03 13.84 15.71
C TYR A 660 7.30 14.04 17.21
N PRO A 661 6.29 14.36 18.04
CA PRO A 661 6.49 14.53 19.47
C PRO A 661 6.82 13.18 20.13
N LEU A 662 6.34 12.05 19.59
CA LEU A 662 6.75 10.73 20.08
C LEU A 662 8.26 10.52 19.89
N TYR A 663 8.81 10.80 18.70
CA TYR A 663 10.25 10.70 18.45
C TYR A 663 11.06 11.61 19.39
N ALA A 664 10.64 12.87 19.52
CA ALA A 664 11.30 13.84 20.38
C ALA A 664 11.24 13.41 21.86
N ALA A 665 10.09 12.93 22.33
CA ALA A 665 9.90 12.44 23.69
C ALA A 665 10.77 11.21 23.97
N LEU A 666 10.82 10.24 23.06
CA LEU A 666 11.65 9.05 23.19
C LEU A 666 13.14 9.41 23.25
N SER A 667 13.55 10.39 22.46
CA SER A 667 14.93 10.90 22.46
C SER A 667 15.28 11.61 23.78
N CYS A 668 14.38 12.46 24.31
CA CYS A 668 14.52 13.05 25.64
C CYS A 668 14.57 12.00 26.76
N PHE A 669 13.73 10.97 26.67
CA PHE A 669 13.65 9.89 27.65
C PHE A 669 14.92 9.04 27.68
N ASP A 670 15.38 8.60 26.51
CA ASP A 670 16.61 7.80 26.36
C ASP A 670 17.85 8.58 26.82
N GLU A 671 17.96 9.84 26.44
CA GLU A 671 19.02 10.72 26.91
C GLU A 671 18.94 10.99 28.43
N GLY A 672 17.74 11.13 28.98
CA GLY A 672 17.51 11.25 30.43
C GLY A 672 18.00 10.02 31.19
N GLN A 673 17.76 8.81 30.67
CA GLN A 673 18.29 7.57 31.25
C GLN A 673 19.82 7.51 31.17
N ARG A 674 20.43 7.92 30.04
CA ARG A 674 21.90 7.97 29.92
C ARG A 674 22.54 8.87 30.98
N ARG A 675 21.93 10.01 31.28
CA ARG A 675 22.40 10.94 32.33
C ARG A 675 22.32 10.34 33.73
N LEU A 676 21.42 9.38 33.96
CA LEU A 676 21.27 8.66 35.21
C LEU A 676 22.09 7.35 35.26
N ALA A 677 23.06 7.19 34.35
CA ALA A 677 24.01 6.06 34.29
C ALA A 677 23.40 4.68 34.00
N GLY A 678 22.23 4.59 33.34
CA GLY A 678 21.69 3.32 32.86
C GLY A 678 20.18 3.26 32.70
N PRO A 679 19.63 2.15 32.19
CA PRO A 679 18.19 1.95 32.11
C PRO A 679 17.59 1.94 33.52
N LEU A 680 16.56 2.76 33.73
CA LEU A 680 15.88 2.86 35.02
C LEU A 680 15.04 1.60 35.28
N PRO A 681 14.76 1.25 36.54
CA PRO A 681 13.74 0.25 36.86
C PRO A 681 12.38 0.62 36.23
N ALA A 682 11.58 -0.37 35.83
CA ALA A 682 10.32 -0.15 35.10
C ALA A 682 9.36 0.85 35.80
N ALA A 683 9.28 0.81 37.14
CA ALA A 683 8.46 1.72 37.93
C ALA A 683 8.92 3.20 37.83
N GLU A 684 10.21 3.45 37.60
CA GLU A 684 10.78 4.79 37.48
C GLU A 684 10.75 5.30 36.04
N GLN A 685 10.79 4.41 35.05
CA GLN A 685 10.67 4.76 33.63
C GLN A 685 9.37 5.50 33.33
N GLY A 686 8.24 5.05 33.90
CA GLY A 686 6.95 5.73 33.74
C GLY A 686 6.96 7.16 34.29
N ARG A 687 7.63 7.40 35.43
CA ARG A 687 7.76 8.73 36.04
C ARG A 687 8.62 9.66 35.20
N LEU A 688 9.75 9.16 34.68
CA LEU A 688 10.61 9.94 33.78
C LEU A 688 9.85 10.28 32.49
N TRP A 689 9.12 9.33 31.91
CA TRP A 689 8.31 9.57 30.72
C TRP A 689 7.26 10.64 30.95
N GLN A 690 6.50 10.56 32.05
CA GLN A 690 5.52 11.60 32.42
C GLN A 690 6.18 12.97 32.57
N GLN A 691 7.37 13.05 33.19
CA GLN A 691 8.13 14.29 33.30
C GLN A 691 8.56 14.85 31.94
N VAL A 692 9.02 13.98 31.03
CA VAL A 692 9.39 14.37 29.66
C VAL A 692 8.18 14.95 28.93
N LEU A 693 7.03 14.28 28.98
CA LEU A 693 5.80 14.76 28.34
C LEU A 693 5.34 16.11 28.92
N ALA A 694 5.42 16.29 30.24
CA ALA A 694 4.96 17.50 30.91
C ALA A 694 5.93 18.69 30.77
N LYS A 695 7.24 18.46 30.69
CA LYS A 695 8.25 19.55 30.68
C LYS A 695 8.78 19.87 29.29
N ASN A 696 9.02 18.83 28.47
CA ASN A 696 9.79 18.97 27.24
C ASN A 696 8.92 19.04 25.99
N ILE A 697 7.74 18.41 25.98
CA ILE A 697 6.97 18.19 24.76
C ILE A 697 5.74 19.10 24.71
N TYR A 698 5.61 19.85 23.62
CA TYR A 698 4.50 20.76 23.33
C TYR A 698 3.96 20.44 21.94
N VAL A 699 2.64 20.48 21.79
CA VAL A 699 1.97 19.99 20.59
C VAL A 699 0.82 20.92 20.22
N VAL A 700 0.85 21.42 18.99
CA VAL A 700 -0.26 22.20 18.42
C VAL A 700 -1.00 21.33 17.41
N ALA A 701 -2.28 21.10 17.66
CA ALA A 701 -3.19 20.40 16.76
C ALA A 701 -4.18 21.36 16.11
N LYS A 702 -4.59 21.03 14.88
CA LYS A 702 -5.59 21.81 14.12
C LYS A 702 -7.03 21.43 14.41
N THR A 703 -7.27 20.29 15.04
CA THR A 703 -8.61 19.81 15.37
C THR A 703 -8.62 19.08 16.72
N PRO A 704 -9.76 19.00 17.41
CA PRO A 704 -9.89 18.24 18.66
C PRO A 704 -9.50 16.77 18.51
N MET A 705 -9.93 16.10 17.43
CA MET A 705 -9.53 14.71 17.16
C MET A 705 -8.02 14.55 16.97
N ALA A 706 -7.35 15.46 16.26
CA ALA A 706 -5.89 15.40 16.10
C ALA A 706 -5.16 15.55 17.46
N ALA A 707 -5.68 16.41 18.34
CA ALA A 707 -5.17 16.52 19.71
C ALA A 707 -5.39 15.23 20.52
N ALA A 708 -6.57 14.60 20.39
CA ALA A 708 -6.90 13.34 21.05
C ALA A 708 -6.03 12.18 20.55
N ILE A 709 -5.81 12.07 19.24
CA ILE A 709 -4.90 11.11 18.61
C ILE A 709 -3.47 11.31 19.14
N ALA A 710 -2.95 12.54 19.13
CA ALA A 710 -1.61 12.84 19.65
C ALA A 710 -1.47 12.46 21.14
N ARG A 711 -2.50 12.75 21.95
CA ARG A 711 -2.55 12.34 23.36
C ARG A 711 -2.50 10.82 23.51
N ARG A 712 -3.31 10.09 22.75
CA ARG A 712 -3.34 8.62 22.74
C ARG A 712 -1.99 8.03 22.30
N THR A 713 -1.32 8.67 21.36
CA THR A 713 0.02 8.27 20.89
C THR A 713 1.08 8.46 21.97
N LEU A 714 1.05 9.54 22.74
CA LEU A 714 2.07 9.85 23.76
C LEU A 714 1.79 9.20 25.13
N ALA A 715 0.55 9.24 25.60
CA ALA A 715 0.15 8.85 26.95
C ALA A 715 -0.75 7.61 27.00
N GLY A 716 -1.16 7.05 25.86
CA GLY A 716 -2.08 5.91 25.86
C GLY A 716 -3.43 6.24 26.48
N TYR A 717 -3.94 5.36 27.34
CA TYR A 717 -5.12 5.63 28.15
C TYR A 717 -4.77 6.10 29.57
N HIS A 718 -3.53 6.54 29.80
CA HIS A 718 -3.16 7.17 31.07
C HIS A 718 -3.69 8.61 31.11
N HIS A 719 -4.19 9.03 32.28
CA HIS A 719 -4.63 10.40 32.53
C HIS A 719 -3.45 11.28 32.99
N TRP A 720 -2.41 11.37 32.16
CA TRP A 720 -1.24 12.19 32.43
C TRP A 720 -1.40 13.61 31.90
N ASP A 721 -0.78 14.56 32.60
CA ASP A 721 -0.65 15.94 32.15
C ASP A 721 0.20 15.99 30.87
N THR A 722 -0.31 16.66 29.84
CA THR A 722 0.41 16.87 28.57
C THR A 722 0.16 18.29 28.04
N ASN A 723 1.16 18.86 27.36
CA ASN A 723 1.03 20.18 26.74
C ASN A 723 0.52 20.06 25.29
N ILE A 724 -0.69 19.52 25.11
CA ILE A 724 -1.32 19.36 23.79
C ILE A 724 -2.50 20.32 23.70
N ALA A 725 -2.43 21.27 22.76
CA ALA A 725 -3.46 22.26 22.55
C ALA A 725 -4.04 22.20 21.14
N TYR A 726 -5.36 22.31 21.05
CA TYR A 726 -6.06 22.56 19.78
C TYR A 726 -6.19 24.07 19.58
N ILE A 727 -5.70 24.57 18.45
CA ILE A 727 -5.79 26.00 18.10
C ILE A 727 -6.64 26.16 16.85
N ASP A 728 -7.85 26.68 17.06
CA ASP A 728 -8.79 26.90 15.97
C ASP A 728 -8.35 27.99 14.98
N GLY A 729 -8.61 27.75 13.70
CA GLY A 729 -8.29 28.68 12.62
C GLY A 729 -6.80 29.01 12.45
N LEU A 730 -5.88 28.14 12.88
CA LEU A 730 -4.43 28.40 12.83
C LEU A 730 -3.92 28.72 11.41
N VAL A 731 -4.38 27.98 10.40
CA VAL A 731 -3.97 28.19 8.99
C VAL A 731 -4.40 29.56 8.50
N ALA A 732 -5.67 29.92 8.75
CA ALA A 732 -6.22 31.21 8.36
C ALA A 732 -5.50 32.36 9.08
N ALA A 733 -5.19 32.19 10.37
CA ALA A 733 -4.42 33.15 11.15
C ALA A 733 -3.00 33.33 10.59
N ALA A 734 -2.28 32.23 10.31
CA ALA A 734 -0.91 32.28 9.78
C ALA A 734 -0.84 32.94 8.39
N ARG A 735 -1.88 32.76 7.58
CA ARG A 735 -2.00 33.38 6.26
C ARG A 735 -2.31 34.88 6.34
N ALA A 736 -3.12 35.29 7.32
CA ALA A 736 -3.48 36.69 7.54
C ALA A 736 -2.30 37.47 8.13
N ASP A 737 -1.79 37.03 9.29
CA ASP A 737 -0.57 37.53 9.90
C ASP A 737 0.08 36.43 10.77
N VAL A 738 1.29 36.04 10.40
CA VAL A 738 2.09 35.06 11.14
C VAL A 738 2.39 35.52 12.57
N ARG A 739 2.45 36.84 12.84
CA ARG A 739 2.65 37.38 14.20
C ARG A 739 1.48 37.07 15.11
N ASP A 740 0.26 37.18 14.60
CA ASP A 740 -0.95 36.87 15.36
C ASP A 740 -1.06 35.38 15.63
N ALA A 741 -0.73 34.53 14.65
CA ALA A 741 -0.65 33.09 14.83
C ALA A 741 0.39 32.70 15.90
N ALA A 742 1.58 33.31 15.87
CA ALA A 742 2.61 33.09 16.89
C ALA A 742 2.10 33.50 18.28
N ALA A 743 1.52 34.69 18.39
CA ALA A 743 1.00 35.18 19.67
C ALA A 743 -0.15 34.31 20.22
N LYS A 744 -0.99 33.72 19.36
CA LYS A 744 -2.01 32.74 19.77
C LYS A 744 -1.38 31.50 20.40
N ILE A 745 -0.40 30.89 19.72
CA ILE A 745 0.33 29.72 20.23
C ILE A 745 1.02 30.06 21.55
N GLU A 746 1.73 31.18 21.61
CA GLU A 746 2.44 31.60 22.82
C GLU A 746 1.48 31.77 23.99
N ARG A 747 0.33 32.45 23.81
CA ARG A 747 -0.67 32.64 24.87
C ARG A 747 -1.22 31.32 25.38
N GLU A 748 -1.51 30.38 24.49
CA GLU A 748 -2.04 29.05 24.85
C GLU A 748 -1.09 28.29 25.79
N PHE A 749 0.22 28.45 25.58
CA PHE A 749 1.25 27.85 26.42
C PHE A 749 1.85 28.85 27.45
N GLY A 750 1.08 29.85 27.91
CA GLY A 750 1.51 30.72 29.01
C GLY A 750 2.54 31.80 28.63
N LYS A 751 2.49 32.31 27.40
CA LYS A 751 3.38 33.34 26.80
C LYS A 751 4.86 32.95 26.76
N MET A 752 5.14 31.70 26.41
CA MET A 752 6.51 31.16 26.34
C MET A 752 7.04 31.03 24.90
N LYS A 753 8.36 31.03 24.75
CA LYS A 753 9.05 30.57 23.53
C LYS A 753 9.45 29.10 23.65
N PHE A 754 9.65 28.47 22.50
CA PHE A 754 10.11 27.08 22.40
C PHE A 754 11.56 27.06 21.96
N ASP A 755 12.35 26.13 22.47
CA ASP A 755 13.74 26.02 22.06
C ASP A 755 13.82 25.46 20.64
N VAL A 756 13.01 24.44 20.36
CA VAL A 756 13.03 23.71 19.10
C VAL A 756 11.62 23.62 18.53
N VAL A 757 11.46 23.89 17.23
CA VAL A 757 10.18 23.70 16.53
C VAL A 757 10.35 22.69 15.39
N ILE A 758 9.55 21.63 15.41
CA ILE A 758 9.60 20.52 14.45
C ILE A 758 8.24 20.27 13.79
N GLY A 759 8.23 19.49 12.71
CA GLY A 759 7.01 18.90 12.18
C GLY A 759 6.94 18.83 10.65
N ASN A 760 5.76 18.42 10.18
CA ASN A 760 5.35 18.42 8.78
C ASN A 760 4.18 19.41 8.58
N PRO A 761 4.45 20.65 8.13
CA PRO A 761 3.41 21.62 7.84
C PRO A 761 2.43 21.16 6.75
N PRO A 762 1.21 21.71 6.71
CA PRO A 762 0.34 21.51 5.57
C PRO A 762 0.93 22.16 4.31
N TYR A 763 0.82 21.49 3.16
CA TYR A 763 1.46 21.96 1.92
C TYR A 763 0.61 22.99 1.18
N GLN A 764 -0.70 22.75 1.08
CA GLN A 764 -1.60 23.54 0.26
C GLN A 764 -3.03 23.60 0.83
N GLU A 765 -3.83 24.54 0.37
CA GLU A 765 -5.24 24.74 0.74
C GLU A 765 -6.09 25.00 -0.51
N GLU A 766 -7.25 24.33 -0.61
CA GLU A 766 -8.25 24.60 -1.64
C GLU A 766 -9.01 25.91 -1.36
N VAL A 767 -9.00 26.85 -2.31
CA VAL A 767 -9.73 28.10 -2.17
C VAL A 767 -11.13 27.95 -2.77
N ALA A 768 -12.16 27.88 -1.92
CA ALA A 768 -13.57 27.69 -2.28
C ALA A 768 -14.18 28.76 -3.21
N LYS A 769 -13.49 29.88 -3.47
CA LYS A 769 -14.11 31.08 -4.07
C LYS A 769 -14.25 31.11 -5.59
N LYS A 770 -13.78 30.09 -6.33
CA LYS A 770 -14.05 29.96 -7.78
C LYS A 770 -13.62 28.57 -8.25
N GLU A 771 -14.54 27.78 -8.78
CA GLU A 771 -14.17 26.77 -9.77
C GLU A 771 -13.39 27.49 -10.87
N THR A 772 -12.23 26.96 -11.25
CA THR A 772 -11.63 27.39 -12.52
C THR A 772 -12.53 26.87 -13.63
N ASP A 773 -12.54 27.51 -14.81
CA ASP A 773 -13.33 27.06 -15.99
C ASP A 773 -13.04 25.61 -16.45
N ASN A 774 -12.10 24.93 -15.77
CA ASN A 774 -11.72 23.54 -15.96
C ASN A 774 -12.24 22.59 -14.85
N GLY A 775 -13.15 23.04 -13.97
CA GLY A 775 -13.69 22.25 -12.86
C GLY A 775 -12.68 21.92 -11.74
N GLN A 776 -11.45 22.48 -11.80
CA GLN A 776 -10.44 22.30 -10.76
C GLN A 776 -10.49 23.46 -9.77
N LYS A 777 -10.54 23.16 -8.47
CA LYS A 777 -10.47 24.17 -7.41
C LYS A 777 -9.10 24.84 -7.42
N ARG A 778 -9.08 26.16 -7.20
CA ARG A 778 -7.82 26.93 -7.15
C ARG A 778 -7.07 26.60 -5.86
N VAL A 779 -5.90 25.98 -5.97
CA VAL A 779 -5.07 25.61 -4.81
C VAL A 779 -4.00 26.68 -4.54
N THR A 780 -3.71 26.95 -3.26
CA THR A 780 -2.66 27.89 -2.83
C THR A 780 -1.69 27.19 -1.88
N ASN A 781 -0.37 27.34 -2.11
CA ASN A 781 0.65 26.86 -1.19
C ASN A 781 0.52 27.57 0.16
N ILE A 782 0.67 26.84 1.28
CA ILE A 782 0.59 27.41 2.64
C ILE A 782 1.77 27.02 3.55
N PHE A 783 2.62 26.07 3.16
CA PHE A 783 3.74 25.61 4.00
C PHE A 783 4.72 26.73 4.39
N HIS A 784 4.91 27.74 3.53
CA HIS A 784 5.85 28.84 3.78
C HIS A 784 5.43 29.70 4.97
N TYR A 785 4.12 29.85 5.22
CA TYR A 785 3.63 30.54 6.41
C TYR A 785 4.01 29.81 7.69
N PHE A 786 4.02 28.48 7.68
CA PHE A 786 4.41 27.66 8.82
C PHE A 786 5.92 27.68 9.08
N GLN A 787 6.75 27.77 8.04
CA GLN A 787 8.18 28.01 8.23
C GLN A 787 8.43 29.37 8.91
N ILE A 788 7.79 30.44 8.43
CA ILE A 788 7.92 31.77 9.04
C ILE A 788 7.37 31.78 10.48
N LEU A 789 6.31 31.00 10.75
CA LEU A 789 5.74 30.82 12.08
C LEU A 789 6.72 30.11 13.01
N ALA A 790 7.31 29.01 12.56
CA ALA A 790 8.34 28.28 13.31
C ALA A 790 9.54 29.17 13.63
N ASP A 791 10.01 29.96 12.65
CA ASP A 791 11.10 30.92 12.83
C ASP A 791 10.80 31.98 13.90
N LYS A 792 9.52 32.31 14.14
CA LYS A 792 9.11 33.24 15.19
C LYS A 792 8.98 32.56 16.56
N LEU A 793 8.60 31.29 16.60
CA LEU A 793 8.33 30.54 17.83
C LEU A 793 9.62 29.93 18.42
N ALA A 794 10.56 29.54 17.56
CA ALA A 794 11.81 28.92 17.95
C ALA A 794 12.83 29.92 18.50
N LYS A 795 13.47 29.54 19.60
CA LYS A 795 14.59 30.25 20.21
C LYS A 795 15.92 29.71 19.67
N ASP A 796 16.06 28.39 19.54
CA ASP A 796 17.34 27.75 19.22
C ASP A 796 17.37 27.23 17.77
N CYS A 797 16.42 26.39 17.35
CA CYS A 797 16.39 25.87 15.98
C CYS A 797 15.00 25.42 15.49
N THR A 798 14.86 25.30 14.16
CA THR A 798 13.66 24.75 13.50
C THR A 798 14.04 23.61 12.55
N ALA A 799 13.26 22.53 12.52
CA ALA A 799 13.43 21.43 11.56
C ALA A 799 12.11 21.02 10.92
N LEU A 800 11.87 21.46 9.67
CA LEU A 800 10.61 21.24 8.95
C LEU A 800 10.82 20.50 7.63
N ILE A 801 9.78 19.78 7.19
CA ILE A 801 9.74 19.08 5.89
C ILE A 801 8.58 19.61 5.04
N TYR A 802 8.84 19.93 3.77
CA TYR A 802 7.82 20.42 2.83
C TYR A 802 8.32 20.39 1.37
N PRO A 803 7.45 20.55 0.36
CA PRO A 803 7.85 20.52 -1.05
C PRO A 803 8.96 21.50 -1.39
N GLY A 804 9.97 21.06 -2.17
CA GLY A 804 11.25 21.76 -2.31
C GLY A 804 11.44 22.56 -3.59
N GLY A 805 11.17 21.95 -4.75
CA GLY A 805 11.66 22.40 -6.04
C GLY A 805 11.27 23.85 -6.36
N ARG A 806 9.98 24.18 -6.23
CA ARG A 806 9.46 25.51 -6.59
C ARG A 806 10.02 26.65 -5.74
N TRP A 807 10.14 26.49 -4.42
CA TRP A 807 10.66 27.58 -3.59
C TRP A 807 12.17 27.75 -3.76
N ILE A 808 12.92 26.66 -3.92
CA ILE A 808 14.37 26.73 -4.16
C ILE A 808 14.64 27.39 -5.52
N GLN A 809 13.88 27.01 -6.56
CA GLN A 809 13.94 27.57 -7.91
C GLN A 809 13.20 28.91 -8.07
N ARG A 810 12.58 29.43 -7.00
CA ARG A 810 11.83 30.69 -6.98
C ARG A 810 10.74 30.77 -8.06
N SER A 811 10.12 29.64 -8.37
CA SER A 811 9.09 29.48 -9.38
C SER A 811 7.71 29.30 -8.74
N GLY A 812 6.66 29.75 -9.43
CA GLY A 812 5.29 29.66 -8.93
C GLY A 812 4.87 30.80 -7.99
N LYS A 813 3.55 30.89 -7.79
CA LYS A 813 2.93 32.04 -7.11
C LYS A 813 3.29 32.06 -5.62
N GLY A 814 3.84 33.19 -5.16
CA GLY A 814 4.23 33.41 -3.75
C GLY A 814 5.59 32.83 -3.36
N MET A 815 6.21 32.01 -4.21
CA MET A 815 7.49 31.34 -3.92
C MET A 815 8.71 32.19 -4.24
N SER A 816 8.60 33.21 -5.11
CA SER A 816 9.74 34.03 -5.51
C SER A 816 10.37 34.78 -4.32
N LYS A 817 9.56 35.54 -3.57
CA LYS A 817 10.02 36.29 -2.38
C LYS A 817 10.44 35.33 -1.26
N PHE A 818 9.58 34.37 -0.92
CA PHE A 818 9.87 33.40 0.13
C PHE A 818 11.16 32.62 -0.17
N GLY A 819 11.32 32.13 -1.41
CA GLY A 819 12.50 31.37 -1.81
C GLY A 819 13.79 32.17 -1.76
N LEU A 820 13.75 33.44 -2.20
CA LEU A 820 14.86 34.38 -2.06
C LEU A 820 15.24 34.60 -0.60
N GLU A 821 14.26 34.90 0.27
CA GLU A 821 14.50 35.14 1.70
C GLU A 821 14.98 33.87 2.42
N GLN A 822 14.39 32.72 2.10
CA GLN A 822 14.66 31.44 2.75
C GLN A 822 16.06 30.90 2.45
N ILE A 823 16.48 30.89 1.18
CA ILE A 823 17.78 30.33 0.77
C ILE A 823 18.95 31.24 1.18
N ASN A 824 18.68 32.54 1.38
CA ASN A 824 19.68 33.52 1.80
C ASN A 824 19.65 33.81 3.30
N ASP A 825 18.78 33.16 4.06
CA ASP A 825 18.69 33.34 5.51
C ASP A 825 19.97 32.84 6.18
N PRO A 826 20.73 33.69 6.91
CA PRO A 826 21.93 33.26 7.63
C PRO A 826 21.67 32.14 8.63
N ARG A 827 20.43 32.04 9.14
CA ARG A 827 20.02 30.99 10.06
C ARG A 827 19.91 29.63 9.38
N LEU A 828 19.78 29.56 8.05
CA LEU A 828 19.77 28.29 7.31
C LEU A 828 21.09 27.55 7.55
N SER A 829 21.00 26.36 8.14
CA SER A 829 22.16 25.54 8.49
C SER A 829 22.28 24.29 7.63
N LYS A 830 21.17 23.64 7.31
CA LYS A 830 21.16 22.45 6.46
C LYS A 830 19.89 22.42 5.60
N LEU A 831 20.06 22.09 4.33
CA LEU A 831 18.99 21.87 3.35
C LEU A 831 19.20 20.49 2.72
N ILE A 832 18.23 19.59 2.88
CA ILE A 832 18.23 18.27 2.23
C ILE A 832 17.12 18.30 1.19
N TYR A 833 17.42 17.96 -0.06
CA TYR A 833 16.46 17.93 -1.15
C TYR A 833 16.40 16.54 -1.79
N PHE A 834 15.24 15.92 -1.70
CA PHE A 834 14.87 14.69 -2.40
C PHE A 834 14.17 15.06 -3.70
N GLU A 835 14.77 14.74 -4.84
CA GLU A 835 14.16 15.00 -6.14
C GLU A 835 12.91 14.12 -6.34
N ASP A 836 12.97 12.85 -5.91
CA ASP A 836 11.82 11.95 -5.88
C ASP A 836 11.21 11.92 -4.47
N ALA A 837 9.95 12.32 -4.35
CA ALA A 837 9.24 12.29 -3.08
C ALA A 837 9.03 10.86 -2.55
N ASN A 838 9.05 9.84 -3.40
CA ASN A 838 8.90 8.44 -2.99
C ASN A 838 10.08 7.95 -2.14
N ASP A 839 11.24 8.60 -2.21
CA ASP A 839 12.38 8.29 -1.33
C ASP A 839 12.04 8.55 0.16
N VAL A 840 11.04 9.41 0.44
CA VAL A 840 10.57 9.76 1.79
C VAL A 840 9.15 9.24 2.07
N PHE A 841 8.21 9.49 1.16
CA PHE A 841 6.80 9.14 1.28
C PHE A 841 6.41 8.13 0.21
N GLU A 842 6.39 6.85 0.58
CA GLU A 842 5.97 5.77 -0.33
C GLU A 842 4.54 6.03 -0.84
N GLN A 843 4.34 5.92 -2.16
CA GLN A 843 3.04 6.04 -2.84
C GLN A 843 2.43 7.46 -2.89
N VAL A 844 3.20 8.52 -2.58
CA VAL A 844 2.73 9.91 -2.73
C VAL A 844 3.44 10.60 -3.89
N GLU A 845 2.68 10.96 -4.92
CA GLU A 845 3.20 11.79 -6.01
C GLU A 845 3.24 13.28 -5.61
N ILE A 846 4.43 13.75 -5.25
CA ILE A 846 4.73 15.17 -5.05
C ILE A 846 5.76 15.58 -6.12
N PRO A 847 5.32 16.15 -7.27
CA PRO A 847 6.20 16.45 -8.40
C PRO A 847 7.31 17.46 -8.09
N ASP A 848 7.14 18.28 -7.06
CA ASP A 848 8.10 19.30 -6.64
C ASP A 848 9.26 18.70 -5.81
N GLY A 849 9.31 17.39 -5.61
CA GLY A 849 10.23 16.76 -4.66
C GLY A 849 9.95 17.20 -3.22
N ILE A 850 10.81 16.79 -2.29
CA ILE A 850 10.70 17.09 -0.86
C ILE A 850 11.97 17.76 -0.36
N SER A 851 11.82 18.85 0.40
CA SER A 851 12.91 19.50 1.11
C SER A 851 12.76 19.34 2.62
N ILE A 852 13.89 19.11 3.30
CA ILE A 852 14.01 19.21 4.76
C ILE A 852 14.91 20.40 5.06
N VAL A 853 14.41 21.30 5.93
CA VAL A 853 15.07 22.56 6.25
C VAL A 853 15.37 22.63 7.74
N LEU A 854 16.66 22.76 8.07
CA LEU A 854 17.15 23.03 9.41
C LEU A 854 17.68 24.47 9.49
N LYS A 855 17.10 25.27 10.38
CA LYS A 855 17.63 26.61 10.73
C LYS A 855 18.10 26.65 12.17
N LYS A 856 19.21 27.34 12.44
CA LYS A 856 19.75 27.63 13.77
C LYS A 856 19.71 29.14 14.01
N THR A 857 19.01 29.59 15.05
CA THR A 857 18.78 31.01 15.31
C THR A 857 20.07 31.79 15.57
N GLY A 858 21.05 31.17 16.25
CA GLY A 858 22.34 31.80 16.57
C GLY A 858 23.35 31.84 15.42
N LYS A 859 23.02 31.26 14.25
CA LYS A 859 23.93 31.23 13.10
C LYS A 859 23.86 32.54 12.31
N THR A 860 25.03 33.10 12.00
CA THR A 860 25.15 34.41 11.32
C THR A 860 25.88 34.34 9.98
N ASP A 861 26.65 33.28 9.73
CA ASP A 861 27.27 33.07 8.42
C ASP A 861 26.23 32.63 7.38
N LYS A 862 26.54 32.87 6.10
CA LYS A 862 25.65 32.54 4.97
C LYS A 862 25.96 31.18 4.33
N VAL A 863 26.72 30.32 5.00
CA VAL A 863 27.12 28.99 4.48
C VAL A 863 26.23 27.91 5.07
N PHE A 864 25.74 26.97 4.27
CA PHE A 864 24.90 25.87 4.76
C PHE A 864 25.28 24.54 4.11
N ASP A 865 24.99 23.45 4.81
CA ASP A 865 25.16 22.10 4.26
C ASP A 865 23.99 21.78 3.31
N TYR A 866 24.28 21.38 2.09
CA TYR A 866 23.30 21.00 1.09
C TYR A 866 23.46 19.52 0.71
N GLU A 867 22.41 18.74 0.89
CA GLU A 867 22.36 17.31 0.58
C GLU A 867 21.31 17.07 -0.51
N PHE A 868 21.75 16.69 -1.71
CA PHE A 868 20.88 16.35 -2.84
C PHE A 868 20.73 14.84 -2.95
N ILE A 869 19.50 14.33 -3.01
CA ILE A 869 19.18 12.91 -3.05
C ILE A 869 18.32 12.58 -4.27
N LYS A 870 18.73 11.57 -5.03
CA LYS A 870 18.00 11.05 -6.19
C LYS A 870 18.20 9.54 -6.31
N GLY A 871 17.10 8.78 -6.24
CA GLY A 871 17.13 7.31 -6.40
C GLY A 871 18.04 6.65 -5.37
N GLY A 872 17.92 7.07 -4.10
CA GLY A 872 18.74 6.58 -2.99
C GLY A 872 20.19 7.07 -2.94
N LYS A 873 20.69 7.77 -3.97
CA LYS A 873 22.07 8.30 -3.99
C LYS A 873 22.10 9.71 -3.44
N SER A 874 22.97 9.96 -2.46
CA SER A 874 23.15 11.26 -1.80
C SER A 874 24.44 11.95 -2.24
N GLN A 875 24.37 13.27 -2.44
CA GLN A 875 25.52 14.15 -2.67
C GLN A 875 25.49 15.30 -1.67
N CYS A 876 26.51 15.41 -0.83
CA CYS A 876 26.61 16.45 0.19
C CYS A 876 27.70 17.46 -0.17
N ILE A 877 27.35 18.75 -0.18
CA ILE A 877 28.26 19.86 -0.42
C ILE A 877 27.98 21.01 0.56
N LYS A 878 28.94 21.92 0.72
CA LYS A 878 28.71 23.20 1.42
C LYS A 878 28.42 24.29 0.39
N LEU A 879 27.35 25.04 0.59
CA LEU A 879 26.95 26.14 -0.28
C LEU A 879 26.95 27.47 0.47
N THR A 880 27.33 28.53 -0.22
CA THR A 880 27.08 29.90 0.25
C THR A 880 25.77 30.39 -0.34
N ALA A 881 25.01 31.16 0.43
CA ALA A 881 23.77 31.81 0.00
C ALA A 881 23.94 32.46 -1.41
N PRO A 882 23.11 32.07 -2.40
CA PRO A 882 23.32 32.43 -3.81
C PRO A 882 22.94 33.88 -4.15
N GLY A 883 22.48 34.67 -3.19
CA GLY A 883 21.99 36.03 -3.42
C GLY A 883 20.80 36.03 -4.39
N GLU A 884 20.86 36.85 -5.42
CA GLU A 884 19.84 36.92 -6.47
C GLU A 884 19.90 35.75 -7.46
N LYS A 885 20.98 34.97 -7.50
CA LYS A 885 21.09 33.80 -8.38
C LYS A 885 20.18 32.67 -7.91
N ILE A 886 19.64 31.90 -8.85
CA ILE A 886 18.85 30.68 -8.55
C ILE A 886 19.80 29.54 -8.19
N LEU A 887 19.44 28.73 -7.20
CA LEU A 887 20.19 27.53 -6.86
C LEU A 887 19.85 26.40 -7.84
N VAL A 888 20.83 25.97 -8.63
CA VAL A 888 20.74 24.72 -9.41
C VAL A 888 20.68 23.54 -8.44
N LEU A 889 19.62 22.72 -8.56
CA LEU A 889 19.30 21.71 -7.55
C LEU A 889 20.33 20.58 -7.49
N ASN A 890 20.80 20.08 -8.63
CA ASN A 890 21.76 18.98 -8.68
C ASN A 890 23.19 19.54 -8.59
N PRO A 891 24.02 19.14 -7.60
CA PRO A 891 25.39 19.61 -7.46
C PRO A 891 26.29 19.37 -8.68
N ILE A 892 26.11 18.27 -9.41
CA ILE A 892 26.84 17.99 -10.66
C ILE A 892 26.52 19.05 -11.70
N GLU A 893 25.24 19.36 -11.85
CA GLU A 893 24.75 20.39 -12.77
C GLU A 893 25.19 21.79 -12.33
N GLY A 894 25.27 22.03 -11.02
CA GLY A 894 25.80 23.27 -10.44
C GLY A 894 27.27 23.54 -10.81
N LYS A 895 28.12 22.51 -10.91
CA LYS A 895 29.51 22.67 -11.40
C LYS A 895 29.55 23.13 -12.86
N ILE A 896 28.66 22.61 -13.69
CA ILE A 896 28.56 23.01 -15.10
C ILE A 896 28.01 24.45 -15.18
N ALA A 897 27.00 24.79 -14.37
CA ALA A 897 26.47 26.15 -14.27
C ALA A 897 27.56 27.15 -13.86
N GLN A 898 28.46 26.79 -12.94
CA GLN A 898 29.58 27.64 -12.56
C GLN A 898 30.55 27.90 -13.72
N LYS A 899 30.79 26.92 -14.61
CA LYS A 899 31.57 27.12 -15.84
C LYS A 899 30.87 28.08 -16.81
N ILE A 900 29.53 28.01 -16.89
CA ILE A 900 28.73 28.98 -17.66
C ILE A 900 28.93 30.38 -17.08
N ASP A 901 28.82 30.55 -15.76
CA ASP A 901 29.00 31.84 -15.10
C ASP A 901 30.37 32.44 -15.37
N GLN A 902 31.43 31.63 -15.19
CA GLN A 902 32.80 32.06 -15.47
C GLN A 902 32.97 32.49 -16.93
N PHE A 903 32.35 31.78 -17.87
CA PHE A 903 32.37 32.16 -19.28
C PHE A 903 31.59 33.45 -19.54
N VAL A 904 30.42 33.63 -18.94
CA VAL A 904 29.60 34.84 -19.07
C VAL A 904 30.34 36.04 -18.49
N GLU A 905 30.86 35.93 -17.27
CA GLU A 905 31.60 37.00 -16.59
C GLU A 905 32.90 37.37 -17.33
N LYS A 906 33.72 36.38 -17.69
CA LYS A 906 35.00 36.60 -18.38
C LYS A 906 34.84 37.37 -19.70
N ASN A 907 33.72 37.16 -20.39
CA ASN A 907 33.46 37.74 -21.69
C ASN A 907 32.46 38.92 -21.65
N GLY A 908 32.05 39.38 -20.46
CA GLY A 908 31.09 40.48 -20.30
C GLY A 908 29.73 40.20 -20.94
N LEU A 909 29.31 38.95 -21.00
CA LEU A 909 28.05 38.51 -21.61
C LEU A 909 26.88 38.69 -20.64
N LYS A 910 25.67 38.45 -21.14
CA LYS A 910 24.43 38.41 -20.35
C LYS A 910 23.76 37.05 -20.52
N TYR A 911 22.69 36.82 -19.78
CA TYR A 911 21.85 35.65 -20.02
C TYR A 911 20.69 36.01 -20.94
N ILE A 912 20.17 35.02 -21.66
CA ILE A 912 19.02 35.20 -22.55
C ILE A 912 17.82 35.78 -21.77
N ALA A 913 17.63 35.39 -20.50
CA ALA A 913 16.59 35.91 -19.62
C ALA A 913 16.57 37.45 -19.48
N ASP A 914 17.69 38.14 -19.69
CA ASP A 914 17.80 39.60 -19.59
C ASP A 914 17.21 40.33 -20.81
N SER A 915 16.84 39.58 -21.85
CA SER A 915 16.22 40.08 -23.06
C SER A 915 14.83 40.66 -22.78
N LYS A 916 14.61 41.91 -23.17
CA LYS A 916 13.32 42.61 -23.02
C LYS A 916 12.17 41.97 -23.80
N VAL A 917 12.47 41.07 -24.75
CA VAL A 917 11.44 40.38 -25.56
C VAL A 917 10.92 39.10 -24.91
N ILE A 918 11.55 38.61 -23.83
CA ILE A 918 11.07 37.46 -23.05
C ILE A 918 9.89 37.92 -22.19
N ASN A 919 8.74 38.04 -22.84
CA ASN A 919 7.51 38.50 -22.25
C ASN A 919 6.32 37.78 -22.89
N GLN A 920 5.55 37.04 -22.10
CA GLN A 920 4.35 36.35 -22.60
C GLN A 920 3.26 37.33 -23.09
N LYS A 921 3.34 38.61 -22.71
CA LYS A 921 2.44 39.68 -23.16
C LYS A 921 3.11 40.61 -24.17
N LEU A 922 4.08 40.13 -24.95
CA LEU A 922 4.89 40.95 -25.86
C LEU A 922 4.04 41.85 -26.77
N PHE A 923 3.01 41.29 -27.41
CA PHE A 923 2.08 42.02 -28.29
C PHE A 923 0.72 42.32 -27.64
N ARG A 924 0.55 42.02 -26.34
CA ARG A 924 -0.70 42.15 -25.58
C ARG A 924 -1.95 41.48 -26.19
N ILE A 925 -1.76 40.40 -26.94
CA ILE A 925 -2.87 39.57 -27.45
C ILE A 925 -3.24 38.50 -26.42
N GLU A 926 -4.44 38.63 -25.83
CA GLU A 926 -5.00 37.69 -24.86
C GLU A 926 -5.53 36.41 -25.52
N SER A 927 -5.71 35.35 -24.73
CA SER A 927 -6.13 34.03 -25.23
C SER A 927 -7.54 33.97 -25.80
N ASP A 928 -8.41 34.91 -25.42
CA ASP A 928 -9.79 35.09 -25.90
C ASP A 928 -9.90 36.11 -27.04
N PHE A 929 -8.78 36.62 -27.57
CA PHE A 929 -8.80 37.71 -28.54
C PHE A 929 -9.62 37.39 -29.79
N VAL A 930 -9.43 36.19 -30.36
CA VAL A 930 -10.15 35.73 -31.57
C VAL A 930 -11.64 35.56 -31.30
N GLU A 931 -11.98 34.97 -30.16
CA GLU A 931 -13.37 34.76 -29.73
C GLU A 931 -14.12 36.08 -29.54
N LYS A 932 -13.45 37.11 -29.03
CA LYS A 932 -14.04 38.44 -28.79
C LYS A 932 -14.03 39.38 -30.00
N ASN A 933 -13.20 39.11 -31.01
CA ASN A 933 -13.05 39.97 -32.18
C ASN A 933 -13.08 39.15 -33.48
N PRO A 934 -14.13 38.33 -33.73
CA PRO A 934 -14.20 37.48 -34.91
C PRO A 934 -14.14 38.28 -36.22
N GLU A 935 -14.56 39.55 -36.22
CA GLU A 935 -14.53 40.44 -37.37
C GLU A 935 -13.14 41.02 -37.70
N LYS A 936 -12.19 40.97 -36.74
CA LYS A 936 -10.83 41.50 -36.91
C LYS A 936 -9.81 40.44 -37.31
N VAL A 937 -10.24 39.18 -37.36
CA VAL A 937 -9.38 38.02 -37.57
C VAL A 937 -9.92 37.18 -38.72
N LYS A 938 -9.07 36.86 -39.68
CA LYS A 938 -9.36 35.87 -40.72
C LYS A 938 -8.47 34.65 -40.50
N LEU A 939 -8.99 33.43 -40.59
CA LEU A 939 -8.14 32.24 -40.51
C LEU A 939 -7.20 32.23 -41.73
N LEU A 940 -5.91 31.95 -41.51
CA LEU A 940 -4.93 31.85 -42.60
C LEU A 940 -5.17 30.57 -43.41
N GLU A 941 -5.42 30.70 -44.71
CA GLU A 941 -5.56 29.56 -45.64
C GLU A 941 -4.22 29.16 -46.25
N GLU A 942 -4.08 27.90 -46.68
CA GLU A 942 -2.87 27.44 -47.36
C GLU A 942 -2.68 28.19 -48.69
N ASN A 943 -1.49 28.76 -48.89
CA ASN A 943 -1.08 29.56 -50.06
C ASN A 943 -1.78 30.93 -50.24
N GLU A 944 -2.38 31.49 -49.20
CA GLU A 944 -2.94 32.84 -49.25
C GLU A 944 -1.86 33.92 -49.45
N VAL A 945 -2.04 34.80 -50.46
CA VAL A 945 -1.17 35.95 -50.69
C VAL A 945 -1.58 37.10 -49.78
N ILE A 946 -0.72 37.48 -48.85
CA ILE A 946 -0.99 38.53 -47.86
C ILE A 946 -0.28 39.82 -48.27
N ASP A 947 -1.03 40.92 -48.34
CA ASP A 947 -0.45 42.28 -48.42
C ASP A 947 0.10 42.69 -47.04
N TYR A 948 1.40 42.45 -46.86
CA TYR A 948 2.10 42.73 -45.60
C TYR A 948 2.27 44.23 -45.29
N SER A 949 1.93 45.12 -46.22
CA SER A 949 1.89 46.57 -45.94
C SER A 949 0.70 46.95 -45.05
N LYS A 950 -0.39 46.16 -45.11
CA LYS A 950 -1.65 46.40 -44.37
C LYS A 950 -1.97 45.32 -43.35
N ASN A 951 -1.58 44.08 -43.62
CA ASN A 951 -1.94 42.92 -42.81
C ASN A 951 -0.70 42.19 -42.27
N ILE A 952 -0.88 41.40 -41.23
CA ILE A 952 0.16 40.58 -40.61
C ILE A 952 -0.38 39.20 -40.26
N LYS A 953 0.52 38.25 -40.00
CA LYS A 953 0.15 36.94 -39.46
C LYS A 953 0.13 36.98 -37.94
N LEU A 954 -0.93 36.47 -37.33
CA LEU A 954 -1.09 36.38 -35.87
C LEU A 954 -1.24 34.92 -35.45
N PHE A 955 -0.30 34.42 -34.65
CA PHE A 955 -0.42 33.09 -34.03
C PHE A 955 -1.01 33.19 -32.63
N THR A 956 -2.27 32.79 -32.46
CA THR A 956 -2.96 32.85 -31.16
C THR A 956 -4.02 31.75 -31.04
N ASN A 957 -4.62 31.60 -29.86
CA ASN A 957 -5.68 30.62 -29.63
C ASN A 957 -6.99 31.07 -30.27
N ASP A 958 -7.76 30.11 -30.79
CA ASP A 958 -9.09 30.35 -31.34
C ASP A 958 -10.14 30.72 -30.28
N LYS A 959 -9.96 30.25 -29.04
CA LYS A 959 -10.77 30.61 -27.86
C LYS A 959 -9.97 30.47 -26.57
N ALA A 960 -10.49 31.05 -25.48
CA ALA A 960 -9.89 30.89 -24.16
C ALA A 960 -10.04 29.47 -23.59
N GLY A 961 -9.20 29.14 -22.61
CA GLY A 961 -9.26 27.86 -21.88
C GLY A 961 -8.50 26.70 -22.53
N LYS A 962 -8.56 25.50 -21.91
CA LYS A 962 -7.79 24.30 -22.32
C LYS A 962 -8.24 23.70 -23.66
N THR A 963 -9.45 24.01 -24.11
CA THR A 963 -9.99 23.56 -25.40
C THR A 963 -9.53 24.42 -26.57
N GLY A 964 -9.02 25.62 -26.29
CA GLY A 964 -8.41 26.50 -27.29
C GLY A 964 -7.26 25.80 -28.03
N ARG A 965 -7.17 26.05 -29.32
CA ARG A 965 -6.13 25.57 -30.21
C ARG A 965 -5.43 26.77 -30.84
N ALA A 966 -4.10 26.80 -30.74
CA ALA A 966 -3.31 27.84 -31.37
C ALA A 966 -3.31 27.65 -32.89
N LYS A 967 -3.72 28.69 -33.62
CA LYS A 967 -3.83 28.72 -35.09
C LYS A 967 -3.22 30.02 -35.63
N TRP A 968 -2.97 30.04 -36.93
CA TRP A 968 -2.55 31.24 -37.66
C TRP A 968 -3.76 31.99 -38.20
N TYR A 969 -3.75 33.30 -38.00
CA TYR A 969 -4.76 34.24 -38.48
C TYR A 969 -4.09 35.36 -39.27
N VAL A 970 -4.84 36.00 -40.16
CA VAL A 970 -4.50 37.27 -40.79
C VAL A 970 -5.27 38.37 -40.08
N VAL A 971 -4.56 39.41 -39.65
CA VAL A 971 -5.15 40.59 -39.00
C VAL A 971 -4.58 41.86 -39.62
N LYS A 972 -5.32 42.97 -39.54
CA LYS A 972 -4.77 44.27 -39.91
C LYS A 972 -3.63 44.64 -38.97
N ARG A 973 -2.59 45.26 -39.50
CA ARG A 973 -1.38 45.64 -38.74
C ARG A 973 -1.69 46.53 -37.52
N GLU A 974 -2.69 47.40 -37.65
CA GLU A 974 -3.18 48.31 -36.61
C GLU A 974 -3.77 47.62 -35.38
N VAL A 975 -4.13 46.33 -35.48
CA VAL A 975 -4.60 45.52 -34.35
C VAL A 975 -3.51 45.33 -33.28
N ILE A 976 -2.24 45.40 -33.68
CA ILE A 976 -1.11 45.28 -32.76
C ILE A 976 -0.70 46.67 -32.27
N GLU A 977 -1.25 47.07 -31.12
CA GLU A 977 -0.99 48.39 -30.53
C GLU A 977 0.34 48.48 -29.75
N HIS A 978 0.93 47.34 -29.41
CA HIS A 978 2.11 47.27 -28.56
C HIS A 978 3.26 46.50 -29.21
N ASN A 979 4.46 47.06 -29.14
CA ASN A 979 5.67 46.53 -29.76
C ASN A 979 5.50 46.22 -31.26
N ALA A 980 4.69 47.00 -31.97
CA ALA A 980 4.43 46.84 -33.40
C ALA A 980 5.71 46.88 -34.25
N ASN A 981 6.74 47.61 -33.78
CA ASN A 981 8.06 47.64 -34.41
C ASN A 981 8.76 46.27 -34.42
N LEU A 982 8.42 45.36 -33.51
CA LEU A 982 9.00 44.01 -33.50
C LEU A 982 8.36 43.11 -34.57
N ILE A 983 7.23 43.49 -35.17
CA ILE A 983 6.59 42.72 -36.25
C ILE A 983 7.59 42.53 -37.39
N ASP A 984 8.34 43.58 -37.74
CA ASP A 984 9.30 43.61 -38.86
C ASP A 984 10.64 42.92 -38.57
N GLU A 985 10.74 42.18 -37.46
CA GLU A 985 11.92 41.41 -37.08
C GLU A 985 11.64 39.91 -37.08
N TRP A 986 12.65 39.11 -37.39
CA TRP A 986 12.58 37.66 -37.24
C TRP A 986 12.61 37.30 -35.75
N LYS A 987 11.75 36.36 -35.33
CA LYS A 987 11.59 36.03 -33.90
C LYS A 987 11.86 34.55 -33.71
N VAL A 988 12.70 34.20 -32.74
CA VAL A 988 12.82 32.80 -32.33
C VAL A 988 11.98 32.58 -31.10
N THR A 989 10.93 31.76 -31.25
CA THR A 989 9.87 31.59 -30.26
C THR A 989 9.80 30.17 -29.74
N VAL A 990 9.33 30.01 -28.50
CA VAL A 990 9.05 28.71 -27.88
C VAL A 990 7.61 28.69 -27.36
N SER A 991 7.05 27.50 -27.16
CA SER A 991 5.76 27.31 -26.50
C SER A 991 5.82 27.84 -25.07
N SER A 992 4.85 28.68 -24.68
CA SER A 992 4.77 29.18 -23.30
C SER A 992 4.44 28.10 -22.28
N ALA A 993 3.89 26.97 -22.74
CA ALA A 993 3.51 25.85 -21.88
C ALA A 993 4.71 24.97 -21.49
N ASN A 994 5.75 24.91 -22.34
CA ASN A 994 6.92 24.06 -22.15
C ASN A 994 8.21 24.82 -22.52
N ALA A 995 8.38 26.02 -21.97
CA ALA A 995 9.44 26.92 -22.42
C ALA A 995 10.86 26.40 -22.09
N GLY A 996 11.01 25.54 -21.08
CA GLY A 996 12.29 24.94 -20.64
C GLY A 996 12.60 23.54 -21.17
N GLY A 997 11.67 22.87 -21.86
CA GLY A 997 11.93 21.58 -22.52
C GLY A 997 12.09 20.33 -21.64
N GLN A 998 11.65 20.33 -20.37
CA GLN A 998 11.84 19.17 -19.47
C GLN A 998 10.86 18.01 -19.75
N LYS A 999 9.74 18.21 -20.45
CA LYS A 999 8.75 17.14 -20.75
C LYS A 999 8.61 16.78 -22.23
N ARG A 1000 9.17 17.59 -23.13
CA ARG A 1000 9.19 17.44 -24.59
C ARG A 1000 10.37 18.23 -25.13
N ASP A 1001 10.94 17.84 -26.28
CA ASP A 1001 11.87 18.68 -27.03
C ASP A 1001 11.30 20.12 -27.10
N ASN A 1002 12.05 21.09 -26.58
CA ASN A 1002 11.66 22.51 -26.53
C ASN A 1002 11.20 22.92 -27.94
N GLN A 1003 9.91 23.28 -28.08
CA GLN A 1003 9.26 23.54 -29.38
C GLN A 1003 9.68 24.91 -29.94
N ILE A 1004 10.98 25.08 -30.14
CA ILE A 1004 11.59 26.31 -30.62
C ILE A 1004 11.44 26.38 -32.14
N SER A 1005 10.90 27.50 -32.61
CA SER A 1005 10.63 27.78 -34.02
C SER A 1005 10.93 29.22 -34.38
N VAL A 1006 11.40 29.44 -35.61
CA VAL A 1006 11.55 30.78 -36.20
C VAL A 1006 10.19 31.24 -36.71
N MET A 1007 9.80 32.46 -36.36
CA MET A 1007 8.70 33.21 -36.95
C MET A 1007 9.28 34.34 -37.80
N ASP A 1008 8.65 34.58 -38.94
CA ASP A 1008 9.09 35.61 -39.87
C ASP A 1008 8.84 37.04 -39.38
N ASN A 1009 9.40 37.97 -40.15
CA ASN A 1009 9.31 39.42 -39.98
C ASN A 1009 7.97 40.01 -40.43
N HIS A 1010 6.91 39.20 -40.52
CA HIS A 1010 5.55 39.66 -40.77
C HIS A 1010 4.55 39.03 -39.79
N SER A 1011 5.06 38.52 -38.66
CA SER A 1011 4.28 37.73 -37.70
C SER A 1011 4.29 38.31 -36.28
N ALA A 1012 3.16 38.18 -35.59
CA ALA A 1012 2.97 38.41 -34.15
C ALA A 1012 2.36 37.16 -33.48
N PHE A 1013 2.35 37.13 -32.15
CA PHE A 1013 1.80 35.99 -31.39
C PHE A 1013 1.08 36.41 -30.10
N GLY A 1014 0.15 35.56 -29.65
CA GLY A 1014 -0.54 35.67 -28.36
C GLY A 1014 0.09 34.85 -27.23
N ARG A 1015 -0.65 34.65 -26.14
CA ARG A 1015 -0.16 34.02 -24.90
C ARG A 1015 0.43 32.61 -25.04
N SER A 1016 0.17 31.91 -26.14
CA SER A 1016 0.64 30.54 -26.40
C SER A 1016 2.14 30.46 -26.74
N ARG A 1017 2.77 31.59 -27.06
CA ARG A 1017 4.19 31.68 -27.43
C ARG A 1017 4.91 32.73 -26.60
N ILE A 1018 6.24 32.59 -26.55
CA ILE A 1018 7.16 33.58 -26.01
C ILE A 1018 8.37 33.68 -26.95
N ALA A 1019 8.85 34.90 -27.20
CA ALA A 1019 10.07 35.12 -27.97
C ALA A 1019 11.29 35.01 -27.05
N LEU A 1020 12.24 34.15 -27.40
CA LEU A 1020 13.54 34.07 -26.74
C LEU A 1020 14.44 35.24 -27.16
N LYS A 1021 14.45 35.55 -28.47
CA LYS A 1021 15.23 36.66 -29.05
C LYS A 1021 14.65 37.08 -30.40
N VAL A 1022 15.02 38.29 -30.85
CA VAL A 1022 14.61 38.90 -32.13
C VAL A 1022 15.83 39.31 -32.95
N PHE A 1023 15.69 39.29 -34.28
CA PHE A 1023 16.79 39.44 -35.23
C PHE A 1023 16.37 40.24 -36.47
N LYS A 1024 17.33 40.94 -37.09
CA LYS A 1024 17.07 41.71 -38.31
C LYS A 1024 17.01 40.83 -39.56
N THR A 1025 17.74 39.70 -39.54
CA THR A 1025 17.84 38.80 -40.70
C THR A 1025 17.34 37.39 -40.37
N GLN A 1026 16.85 36.69 -41.39
CA GLN A 1026 16.47 35.28 -41.27
C GLN A 1026 17.67 34.40 -40.89
N GLN A 1027 18.85 34.72 -41.42
CA GLN A 1027 20.07 33.97 -41.16
C GLN A 1027 20.46 34.00 -39.67
N GLU A 1028 20.44 35.18 -39.05
CA GLU A 1028 20.70 35.31 -37.60
C GLU A 1028 19.69 34.53 -36.75
N ALA A 1029 18.41 34.57 -37.12
CA ALA A 1029 17.37 33.80 -36.43
C ALA A 1029 17.59 32.29 -36.57
N ASN A 1030 18.02 31.82 -37.74
CA ASN A 1030 18.38 30.41 -37.97
C ASN A 1030 19.63 29.99 -37.19
N ASN A 1031 20.63 30.86 -37.07
CA ASN A 1031 21.82 30.60 -36.27
C ASN A 1031 21.50 30.54 -34.78
N PHE A 1032 20.68 31.46 -34.26
CA PHE A 1032 20.17 31.36 -32.90
C PHE A 1032 19.31 30.08 -32.70
N LEU A 1033 18.51 29.68 -33.68
CA LEU A 1033 17.76 28.42 -33.59
C LEU A 1033 18.70 27.22 -33.49
N LYS A 1034 19.78 27.17 -34.30
CA LYS A 1034 20.82 26.14 -34.20
C LYS A 1034 21.48 26.14 -32.82
N TYR A 1035 21.82 27.33 -32.31
CA TYR A 1035 22.36 27.51 -30.96
C TYR A 1035 21.43 26.94 -29.88
N ALA A 1036 20.18 27.39 -29.87
CA ALA A 1036 19.19 27.01 -28.87
C ALA A 1036 18.78 25.52 -28.91
N LYS A 1037 18.94 24.86 -30.07
CA LYS A 1037 18.69 23.42 -30.26
C LYS A 1037 19.90 22.54 -29.97
N SER A 1038 21.09 23.11 -29.78
CA SER A 1038 22.28 22.36 -29.37
C SER A 1038 22.02 21.63 -28.03
N LYS A 1039 22.62 20.45 -27.84
CA LYS A 1039 22.42 19.67 -26.60
C LYS A 1039 22.86 20.47 -25.37
N PHE A 1040 23.97 21.20 -25.47
CA PHE A 1040 24.46 22.05 -24.40
C PHE A 1040 23.46 23.12 -23.98
N ILE A 1041 22.90 23.88 -24.94
CA ILE A 1041 21.97 24.96 -24.61
C ILE A 1041 20.62 24.42 -24.15
N ARG A 1042 20.17 23.30 -24.72
CA ARG A 1042 19.02 22.57 -24.17
C ARG A 1042 19.26 22.20 -22.71
N PHE A 1043 20.44 21.68 -22.37
CA PHE A 1043 20.80 21.40 -20.99
C PHE A 1043 20.79 22.66 -20.11
N ALA A 1044 21.31 23.78 -20.59
CA ALA A 1044 21.27 25.06 -19.87
C ALA A 1044 19.83 25.53 -19.55
N PHE A 1045 18.86 25.27 -20.43
CA PHE A 1045 17.44 25.49 -20.10
C PHE A 1045 16.92 24.57 -18.98
N LEU A 1046 17.44 23.34 -18.86
CA LEU A 1046 17.04 22.35 -17.84
C LEU A 1046 17.61 22.66 -16.44
N LEU A 1047 18.63 23.52 -16.34
CA LEU A 1047 19.23 23.93 -15.05
C LEU A 1047 18.24 24.70 -14.15
N THR A 1048 17.15 25.19 -14.73
CA THR A 1048 16.09 25.91 -14.04
C THR A 1048 14.73 25.26 -14.26
N ASP A 1049 13.75 25.54 -13.38
CA ASP A 1049 12.37 25.05 -13.52
C ASP A 1049 11.68 25.56 -14.82
N GLU A 1050 10.65 24.84 -15.30
CA GLU A 1050 9.89 25.11 -16.54
C GLU A 1050 9.06 26.41 -16.51
N SER A 1051 9.05 27.11 -15.37
CA SER A 1051 8.33 28.37 -15.23
C SER A 1051 8.89 29.45 -16.16
N LEU A 1052 7.99 30.26 -16.73
CA LEU A 1052 8.37 31.45 -17.50
C LEU A 1052 9.23 32.43 -16.68
N THR A 1053 9.13 32.43 -15.35
CA THR A 1053 9.92 33.29 -14.47
C THR A 1053 11.39 32.88 -14.34
N SER A 1054 11.73 31.65 -14.73
CA SER A 1054 13.08 31.09 -14.69
C SER A 1054 13.68 30.86 -16.08
N LEU A 1055 12.88 30.96 -17.13
CA LEU A 1055 13.27 30.71 -18.51
C LEU A 1055 14.53 31.46 -18.92
N GLY A 1056 15.58 30.72 -19.31
CA GLY A 1056 16.79 31.26 -19.90
C GLY A 1056 17.76 31.91 -18.92
N LYS A 1057 17.58 31.75 -17.61
CA LYS A 1057 18.45 32.38 -16.58
C LYS A 1057 19.85 31.79 -16.48
N GLU A 1058 20.04 30.57 -16.97
CA GLU A 1058 21.36 29.91 -17.06
C GLU A 1058 21.81 29.74 -18.51
N VAL A 1059 21.12 30.39 -19.48
CA VAL A 1059 21.47 30.29 -20.90
C VAL A 1059 22.28 31.51 -21.31
N PRO A 1060 23.56 31.35 -21.66
CA PRO A 1060 24.39 32.49 -22.05
C PRO A 1060 23.92 33.11 -23.38
N ASP A 1061 23.98 34.43 -23.45
CA ASP A 1061 23.76 35.19 -24.68
C ASP A 1061 25.11 35.59 -25.28
N ILE A 1062 25.48 34.97 -26.41
CA ILE A 1062 26.73 35.23 -27.13
C ILE A 1062 26.69 36.49 -28.02
N LEU A 1063 25.72 37.37 -27.75
CA LEU A 1063 25.48 38.68 -28.35
C LEU A 1063 25.02 38.60 -29.82
N GLU A 1064 25.95 38.38 -30.75
CA GLU A 1064 25.70 38.36 -32.19
C GLU A 1064 25.50 36.93 -32.71
N TYR A 1065 24.64 36.74 -33.70
CA TYR A 1065 24.34 35.40 -34.28
C TYR A 1065 24.61 35.36 -35.80
N LYS A 1066 25.61 36.14 -36.25
CA LYS A 1066 26.11 36.10 -37.63
C LYS A 1066 26.93 34.83 -37.86
N ASP A 1067 27.16 34.48 -39.13
CA ASP A 1067 27.94 33.28 -39.49
C ASP A 1067 29.39 33.35 -38.98
N GLU A 1068 29.97 34.54 -38.95
CA GLU A 1068 31.31 34.86 -38.41
C GLU A 1068 31.20 35.41 -36.97
N ASN A 1069 30.67 34.63 -36.03
CA ASN A 1069 30.63 35.04 -34.62
C ASN A 1069 31.98 34.77 -33.92
N ALA A 1070 32.38 35.67 -33.01
CA ALA A 1070 33.66 35.59 -32.29
C ALA A 1070 33.83 34.34 -31.39
N PHE A 1071 32.72 33.70 -31.01
CA PHE A 1071 32.69 32.50 -30.19
C PHE A 1071 32.40 31.23 -31.00
N ILE A 1072 31.43 31.27 -31.92
CA ILE A 1072 30.90 30.06 -32.58
C ILE A 1072 30.86 30.25 -34.11
N ASP A 1073 31.47 29.32 -34.83
CA ASP A 1073 31.26 29.13 -36.27
C ASP A 1073 30.01 28.27 -36.49
N PHE A 1074 28.92 28.89 -36.97
CA PHE A 1074 27.62 28.24 -37.21
C PHE A 1074 27.57 27.33 -38.44
N SER A 1075 28.65 27.27 -39.21
CA SER A 1075 28.84 26.28 -40.28
C SER A 1075 29.35 24.93 -39.74
N ARG A 1076 29.85 24.89 -38.50
CA ARG A 1076 30.40 23.70 -37.83
C ARG A 1076 29.50 23.24 -36.68
N GLY A 1077 29.87 22.11 -36.06
CA GLY A 1077 29.16 21.57 -34.89
C GLY A 1077 29.19 22.52 -33.69
N VAL A 1078 28.03 23.05 -33.30
CA VAL A 1078 27.89 24.02 -32.19
C VAL A 1078 28.24 23.39 -30.84
N ASP A 1079 27.79 22.17 -30.56
CA ASP A 1079 28.02 21.50 -29.26
C ASP A 1079 29.52 21.27 -28.96
N GLN A 1080 30.31 20.86 -29.95
CA GLN A 1080 31.76 20.63 -29.79
C GLN A 1080 32.51 21.93 -29.49
N GLN A 1081 32.11 23.02 -30.15
CA GLN A 1081 32.69 24.34 -29.91
C GLN A 1081 32.35 24.84 -28.51
N LEU A 1082 31.09 24.71 -28.08
CA LEU A 1082 30.65 25.08 -26.74
C LEU A 1082 31.37 24.28 -25.65
N ALA A 1083 31.51 22.97 -25.82
CA ALA A 1083 32.23 22.13 -24.87
C ALA A 1083 33.70 22.59 -24.71
N LYS A 1084 34.36 22.95 -25.82
CA LYS A 1084 35.74 23.47 -25.81
C LYS A 1084 35.83 24.86 -25.16
N LEU A 1085 34.91 25.78 -25.49
CA LEU A 1085 34.89 27.15 -24.96
C LEU A 1085 34.71 27.18 -23.44
N LEU A 1086 33.88 26.28 -22.92
CA LEU A 1086 33.56 26.19 -21.50
C LEU A 1086 34.50 25.28 -20.72
N GLY A 1087 35.46 24.62 -21.38
CA GLY A 1087 36.37 23.67 -20.76
C GLY A 1087 35.64 22.48 -20.13
N LEU A 1088 34.63 21.94 -20.82
CA LEU A 1088 33.90 20.76 -20.36
C LEU A 1088 34.75 19.51 -20.54
N THR A 1089 34.73 18.61 -19.55
CA THR A 1089 35.37 17.30 -19.66
C THR A 1089 34.55 16.37 -20.54
N GLU A 1090 35.15 15.25 -20.97
CA GLU A 1090 34.41 14.20 -21.69
C GLU A 1090 33.26 13.63 -20.86
N GLU A 1091 33.47 13.46 -19.55
CA GLU A 1091 32.44 12.98 -18.61
C GLU A 1091 31.26 13.96 -18.49
N GLU A 1092 31.54 15.26 -18.35
CA GLU A 1092 30.50 16.30 -18.30
C GLU A 1092 29.73 16.37 -19.62
N THR A 1093 30.43 16.28 -20.75
CA THR A 1093 29.80 16.28 -22.08
C THR A 1093 28.89 15.06 -22.26
N LYS A 1094 29.34 13.88 -21.82
CA LYS A 1094 28.54 12.66 -21.81
C LYS A 1094 27.32 12.78 -20.89
N TYR A 1095 27.49 13.37 -19.70
CA TYR A 1095 26.39 13.63 -18.78
C TYR A 1095 25.33 14.54 -19.40
N ILE A 1096 25.73 15.66 -20.02
CA ILE A 1096 24.84 16.60 -20.71
C ILE A 1096 24.02 15.88 -21.79
N ASN A 1097 24.69 15.08 -22.63
CA ASN A 1097 24.03 14.33 -23.70
C ASN A 1097 22.98 13.37 -23.15
N ASN A 1098 23.35 12.54 -22.15
CA ASN A 1098 22.43 11.60 -21.51
C ASN A 1098 21.25 12.32 -20.85
N ARG A 1099 21.51 13.46 -20.18
CA ARG A 1099 20.48 14.24 -19.50
C ARG A 1099 19.44 14.77 -20.48
N VAL A 1100 19.87 15.31 -21.62
CA VAL A 1100 18.97 15.84 -22.66
C VAL A 1100 18.22 14.70 -23.38
N GLU A 1101 18.88 13.56 -23.60
CA GLU A 1101 18.28 12.39 -24.25
C GLU A 1101 17.26 11.67 -23.37
N SER A 1102 17.44 11.65 -22.04
CA SER A 1102 16.48 11.03 -21.10
C SER A 1102 15.08 11.66 -21.08
N LEU A 1103 14.91 12.80 -21.76
CA LEU A 1103 13.66 13.56 -21.85
C LEU A 1103 12.89 13.32 -23.16
N ARG A 1104 13.48 12.53 -24.07
CA ARG A 1104 12.84 12.04 -25.30
C ARG A 1104 12.18 10.70 -25.03
#